data_AF-A0A928MEJ1-F1
#
_entry.id   AF-A0A928MEJ1-F1
#
_cell.length_a   1.000
_cell.length_b   1.000
_cell.length_c   1.000
_cell.angle_alpha   90.00
_cell.angle_beta   90.00
_cell.angle_gamma   90.00
#
_symmetry.space_group_name_H-M   'P 1'
#
loop_
_entity.id
_entity.type
_entity.pdbx_description
1 polymer ?
#
loop_
_entity_poly.entity_id
_entity_poly.type
_entity_poly.pdbx_seq_one_letter_code
_entity_poly.pdbx_strand_id
1 'polypeptide(L)'
;MKKRLLSLLLAGAMLLGLIPGEALAADEIASGTCGEALSWSLDSDGLLSIDGSGDMPDWASVSETPWASYADSVTQVKTGTSVASIGANAFAGFPALKKVSISFGVTRIGACAFRGCAALSDCYIPFYVTEIGASAFENCVSLRSANIPDSAVTLGDGAFRGCTGLQYVYINSDCAAENAGCFRDCTEILRVSVGEGVTTIGPDVFRGCTKLWDMKLPQTFKTFCDGALAGCTSLEKLTIPQYVTTIGDALEGCTGLTDVTYGGTAKQWQAIAIGEASRAALSQAAIHTVEPDADTEVKGTGAFGDLTWTAYQNGLLYISGEGDMPDIETISDVPWFSTLSNPKTVLLGDGVRSVGAYVFGSRSGLTNIVFGSGVASIGAYAFYNNDSLACVEIPGSVRTIGESAFSGDTALKRLYIGSEEIGKQAFFNCKQLVDVTLAEGVRSTGSAAFQRCAALTHIELPDSFTELGDHTFNECTNLVSVIPGSGLRRIGGSAFYKCKSLQGFDFPAGLKEIGDSAFSHIDVFPELDLPDGLEIIGDYAFVGQTKLTELVIPDSVTTLGKAAFSGCSALKTVRLGEGLTAVGANAFSSCTKLEELTVPAGVTSFGDYALSGCSKLTDIYYGGTEAEWDAVDRGNYDNIQIFDKATIHYVVPDDVGEVPDSAIHWQLAKGVLTIYGEGAMADFSESEPAPWQTHWEEIRKAVIRDGVTNVGAYAFAGCNALTEVRLAASVAELGENVFDGCKVLERVEADPGSSVYSSVDGVLFDQEQQTLLLYPAGRIGRYTVPDTVTEIADNAFAGCSFLSGVSLPLSLGTVGNGAFEGCTALAEVRYAGSEEGWQTVFIGSDNECLTKNKIRYGVLPHHMCGEDLSWTLENGVLTIAGTGPMLDWTDAAETPWGDSLAEICEIVIGDGVTTIGAHAFADCTGLQQMTVPVSLVSVGSGAFWGCHGLARVDYDGYRALWEQIEVADGNGYWKQVNVRCERCGENLYWRVKNGVLTISGTGAMEDY
;
A
#
# COMPACT_ATOMS: atom_id res chain seq x y z
N MET A 1 8.28 54.90 44.71
CA MET A 1 9.38 53.98 45.10
C MET A 1 8.76 52.61 45.36
N LYS A 2 9.32 51.52 44.81
CA LYS A 2 8.69 50.21 44.48
C LYS A 2 8.06 50.08 43.07
N LYS A 3 8.62 50.79 42.08
CA LYS A 3 8.55 50.52 40.63
C LYS A 3 9.93 50.96 40.07
N ARG A 4 10.58 50.13 39.24
CA ARG A 4 12.01 50.12 38.82
C ARG A 4 12.93 49.18 39.65
N LEU A 5 12.79 47.86 39.41
CA LEU A 5 13.88 46.86 39.57
C LEU A 5 13.58 45.51 38.88
N LEU A 6 12.67 45.48 37.88
CA LEU A 6 12.26 44.27 37.16
C LEU A 6 12.59 44.31 35.66
N SER A 7 13.59 45.11 35.26
CA SER A 7 13.98 45.33 33.86
C SER A 7 15.45 44.95 33.59
N LEU A 8 15.98 43.91 34.26
CA LEU A 8 17.39 43.50 34.14
C LEU A 8 17.65 41.99 34.31
N LEU A 9 16.65 41.13 34.09
CA LEU A 9 16.81 39.66 34.07
C LEU A 9 16.14 39.02 32.83
N LEU A 10 16.26 39.67 31.67
CA LEU A 10 15.65 39.25 30.40
C LEU A 10 16.65 39.23 29.23
N ALA A 11 17.95 39.09 29.54
CA ALA A 11 19.03 39.08 28.54
C ALA A 11 20.06 37.95 28.78
N GLY A 12 19.63 36.77 29.22
CA GLY A 12 20.55 35.67 29.53
C GLY A 12 19.97 34.26 29.59
N ALA A 13 18.80 34.02 29.00
CA ALA A 13 18.17 32.68 28.96
C ALA A 13 17.60 32.34 27.57
N MET A 14 18.25 32.81 26.50
CA MET A 14 18.13 32.23 25.15
C MET A 14 19.30 31.26 24.96
N LEU A 15 19.23 30.13 25.66
CA LEU A 15 20.14 28.99 25.54
C LEU A 15 19.41 27.82 26.21
N LEU A 16 18.39 27.33 25.51
CA LEU A 16 17.69 26.04 25.58
C LEU A 16 16.33 26.27 24.91
N GLY A 17 16.25 25.92 23.63
CA GLY A 17 15.00 25.86 22.90
C GLY A 17 14.07 24.85 23.56
N LEU A 18 12.92 25.34 24.01
CA LEU A 18 11.72 24.54 24.20
C LEU A 18 10.87 24.69 22.94
N ILE A 19 10.47 23.53 22.45
CA ILE A 19 9.80 23.17 21.20
C ILE A 19 8.41 23.87 21.09
N PRO A 20 7.89 24.20 19.87
CA PRO A 20 6.53 24.70 19.69
C PRO A 20 5.50 23.60 19.91
N GLY A 21 4.40 23.93 20.59
CA GLY A 21 3.32 23.00 20.93
C GLY A 21 2.59 22.45 19.70
N GLU A 22 2.96 21.25 19.30
CA GLU A 22 2.17 20.04 19.56
C GLU A 22 0.68 20.36 19.83
N ALA A 23 -0.22 19.76 19.04
CA ALA A 23 -1.46 19.26 19.62
C ALA A 23 -1.10 18.62 20.97
N LEU A 24 -1.99 18.52 21.97
CA LEU A 24 -1.71 17.46 22.93
C LEU A 24 -1.89 16.15 22.14
N ALA A 25 -0.85 15.77 21.39
CA ALA A 25 -0.50 14.41 21.07
C ALA A 25 -0.66 13.73 22.42
N ALA A 26 -1.50 12.70 22.44
CA ALA A 26 -1.56 11.83 23.59
C ALA A 26 -0.10 11.55 23.99
N ASP A 27 0.26 11.94 25.22
CA ASP A 27 1.67 11.97 25.63
C ASP A 27 2.23 10.58 25.33
N GLU A 28 3.34 10.49 24.60
CA GLU A 28 3.99 9.21 24.36
C GLU A 28 4.35 8.61 25.72
N ILE A 29 3.67 7.53 26.09
CA ILE A 29 3.87 6.88 27.39
C ILE A 29 4.96 5.81 27.32
N ALA A 30 5.24 5.28 26.13
CA ALA A 30 6.35 4.37 25.88
C ALA A 30 6.70 4.33 24.38
N SER A 31 7.96 4.06 24.07
CA SER A 31 8.42 3.80 22.70
C SER A 31 9.63 2.87 22.71
N GLY A 32 9.99 2.35 21.54
CA GLY A 32 11.16 1.50 21.38
C GLY A 32 11.30 0.97 19.95
N THR A 33 12.10 -0.07 19.80
CA THR A 33 12.26 -0.79 18.54
C THR A 33 11.61 -2.18 18.62
N CYS A 34 11.19 -2.69 17.47
CA CYS A 34 10.61 -4.03 17.32
C CYS A 34 11.16 -4.70 16.05
N GLY A 35 12.45 -5.02 16.06
CA GLY A 35 13.21 -5.48 14.89
C GLY A 35 14.34 -4.52 14.54
N GLU A 36 15.06 -4.79 13.45
CA GLU A 36 16.23 -4.00 13.05
C GLU A 36 15.87 -2.66 12.38
N ALA A 37 14.72 -2.59 11.72
CA ALA A 37 14.29 -1.42 10.93
C ALA A 37 12.90 -0.89 11.31
N LEU A 38 12.30 -1.40 12.39
CA LEU A 38 10.98 -0.99 12.89
C LEU A 38 11.07 -0.39 14.30
N SER A 39 10.32 0.68 14.47
CA SER A 39 10.11 1.41 15.72
C SER A 39 8.65 1.34 16.14
N TRP A 40 8.38 1.53 17.42
CA TRP A 40 7.02 1.61 17.94
C TRP A 40 6.88 2.73 18.97
N SER A 41 5.68 3.29 19.06
CA SER A 41 5.28 4.25 20.08
C SER A 41 3.88 3.92 20.61
N LEU A 42 3.66 4.17 21.89
CA LEU A 42 2.39 4.00 22.58
C LEU A 42 2.02 5.33 23.22
N ASP A 43 0.81 5.79 22.95
CA ASP A 43 0.30 7.05 23.48
C ASP A 43 -0.65 6.86 24.68
N SER A 44 -0.99 7.97 25.34
CA SER A 44 -1.89 7.97 26.51
C SER A 44 -3.34 7.53 26.21
N ASP A 45 -3.74 7.48 24.95
CA ASP A 45 -5.06 7.01 24.51
C ASP A 45 -5.07 5.50 24.17
N GLY A 46 -3.90 4.85 24.25
CA GLY A 46 -3.70 3.43 24.02
C GLY A 46 -3.56 3.07 22.55
N LEU A 47 -3.16 4.00 21.68
CA LEU A 47 -2.74 3.71 20.32
C LEU A 47 -1.28 3.28 20.30
N LEU A 48 -1.05 2.06 19.83
CA LEU A 48 0.28 1.52 19.55
C LEU A 48 0.57 1.68 18.04
N SER A 49 1.47 2.59 17.70
CA SER A 49 1.92 2.84 16.33
C SER A 49 3.21 2.08 16.06
N ILE A 50 3.31 1.41 14.91
CA ILE A 50 4.50 0.70 14.43
C ILE A 50 4.96 1.38 13.15
N ASP A 51 6.14 1.97 13.13
CA ASP A 51 6.67 2.72 11.98
C ASP A 51 8.07 2.25 11.58
N GLY A 52 8.42 2.42 10.31
CA GLY A 52 9.67 1.94 9.72
C GLY A 52 9.41 1.07 8.49
N SER A 53 10.47 0.48 7.94
CA SER A 53 10.40 -0.35 6.73
C SER A 53 10.87 -1.77 7.00
N GLY A 54 10.09 -2.76 6.57
CA GLY A 54 10.46 -4.18 6.68
C GLY A 54 9.58 -5.01 7.61
N ASP A 55 10.02 -6.22 7.93
CA ASP A 55 9.22 -7.23 8.62
C ASP A 55 9.20 -7.05 10.15
N MET A 56 8.01 -7.21 10.73
CA MET A 56 7.88 -7.35 12.17
C MET A 56 8.34 -8.76 12.59
N PRO A 57 9.20 -8.89 13.61
CA PRO A 57 9.72 -10.19 14.06
C PRO A 57 8.62 -11.18 14.45
N ASP A 58 8.83 -12.46 14.22
CA ASP A 58 7.97 -13.52 14.75
C ASP A 58 8.41 -13.86 16.19
N TRP A 59 7.52 -13.68 17.18
CA TRP A 59 7.81 -13.98 18.58
C TRP A 59 7.31 -15.36 18.99
N ALA A 60 8.04 -16.04 19.87
CA ALA A 60 7.62 -17.33 20.42
C ALA A 60 6.40 -17.20 21.35
N SER A 61 6.27 -16.04 22.01
CA SER A 61 5.15 -15.70 22.87
C SER A 61 4.97 -14.19 23.00
N VAL A 62 3.76 -13.75 23.35
CA VAL A 62 3.45 -12.34 23.61
C VAL A 62 4.31 -11.73 24.72
N SER A 63 4.82 -12.54 25.66
CA SER A 63 5.70 -12.04 26.73
C SER A 63 7.07 -11.53 26.24
N GLU A 64 7.44 -11.86 25.00
CA GLU A 64 8.71 -11.46 24.38
C GLU A 64 8.56 -10.19 23.53
N THR A 65 7.34 -9.69 23.35
CA THR A 65 7.11 -8.48 22.55
C THR A 65 7.54 -7.24 23.34
N PRO A 66 8.06 -6.19 22.67
CA PRO A 66 8.51 -4.97 23.35
C PRO A 66 7.42 -4.29 24.18
N TRP A 67 6.16 -4.49 23.81
CA TRP A 67 4.99 -3.86 24.42
C TRP A 67 4.19 -4.80 25.34
N ALA A 68 4.73 -5.98 25.68
CA ALA A 68 4.03 -7.00 26.48
C ALA A 68 3.46 -6.46 27.81
N SER A 69 4.19 -5.56 28.48
CA SER A 69 3.75 -4.94 29.75
C SER A 69 2.57 -3.97 29.60
N TYR A 70 2.23 -3.58 28.37
CA TYR A 70 1.17 -2.62 28.05
C TYR A 70 -0.07 -3.27 27.43
N ALA A 71 -0.13 -4.60 27.33
CA ALA A 71 -1.23 -5.32 26.69
C ALA A 71 -2.63 -4.92 27.22
N ASP A 72 -2.75 -4.61 28.52
CA ASP A 72 -4.00 -4.18 29.15
C ASP A 72 -4.42 -2.74 28.78
N SER A 73 -3.48 -1.90 28.35
CA SER A 73 -3.71 -0.49 27.99
C SER A 73 -3.83 -0.25 26.48
N VAL A 74 -3.30 -1.13 25.64
CA VAL A 74 -3.38 -1.00 24.18
C VAL A 74 -4.82 -1.22 23.73
N THR A 75 -5.44 -0.17 23.18
CA THR A 75 -6.81 -0.22 22.65
C THR A 75 -6.86 -0.19 21.12
N GLN A 76 -5.79 0.28 20.47
CA GLN A 76 -5.68 0.39 19.02
C GLN A 76 -4.25 0.07 18.57
N VAL A 77 -4.09 -0.54 17.39
CA VAL A 77 -2.79 -0.75 16.72
C VAL A 77 -2.84 -0.12 15.34
N LYS A 78 -1.79 0.61 14.94
CA LYS A 78 -1.62 1.16 13.60
C LYS A 78 -0.24 0.77 13.06
N THR A 79 -0.20 0.28 11.82
CA THR A 79 1.06 0.01 11.09
C THR A 79 1.39 1.17 10.16
N GLY A 80 2.66 1.49 10.01
CA GLY A 80 3.17 2.45 9.06
C GLY A 80 3.10 1.92 7.64
N THR A 81 3.15 2.81 6.68
CA THR A 81 2.96 2.54 5.25
C THR A 81 3.98 1.56 4.66
N SER A 82 5.21 1.52 5.21
CA SER A 82 6.31 0.67 4.73
C SER A 82 6.55 -0.59 5.58
N VAL A 83 5.71 -0.87 6.58
CA VAL A 83 5.78 -2.11 7.37
C VAL A 83 5.37 -3.28 6.48
N ALA A 84 6.23 -4.28 6.31
CA ALA A 84 6.04 -5.37 5.34
C ALA A 84 5.19 -6.54 5.89
N SER A 85 5.24 -6.79 7.20
CA SER A 85 4.46 -7.85 7.84
C SER A 85 4.14 -7.57 9.31
N ILE A 86 3.13 -8.26 9.84
CA ILE A 86 2.82 -8.35 11.27
C ILE A 86 3.35 -9.69 11.79
N GLY A 87 4.13 -9.66 12.86
CA GLY A 87 4.82 -10.82 13.41
C GLY A 87 3.91 -11.82 14.12
N ALA A 88 4.35 -13.08 14.19
CA ALA A 88 3.70 -14.12 14.96
C ALA A 88 3.63 -13.75 16.45
N ASN A 89 2.48 -14.03 17.08
CA ASN A 89 2.16 -13.69 18.49
C ASN A 89 2.29 -12.19 18.89
N ALA A 90 2.46 -11.27 17.93
CA ALA A 90 2.73 -9.84 18.19
C ALA A 90 1.77 -9.17 19.19
N PHE A 91 0.48 -9.47 19.07
CA PHE A 91 -0.60 -8.85 19.85
C PHE A 91 -1.50 -9.89 20.51
N ALA A 92 -1.02 -11.14 20.67
CA ALA A 92 -1.85 -12.24 21.13
C ALA A 92 -2.38 -11.99 22.56
N GLY A 93 -3.70 -12.06 22.73
CA GLY A 93 -4.36 -12.03 24.03
C GLY A 93 -4.54 -10.63 24.61
N PHE A 94 -4.50 -9.57 23.79
CA PHE A 94 -4.70 -8.20 24.29
C PHE A 94 -6.18 -8.00 24.65
N PRO A 95 -6.52 -7.79 25.93
CA PRO A 95 -7.91 -7.77 26.37
C PRO A 95 -8.64 -6.46 26.02
N ALA A 96 -7.90 -5.37 25.79
CA ALA A 96 -8.45 -4.05 25.52
C ALA A 96 -8.39 -3.63 24.04
N LEU A 97 -7.68 -4.40 23.18
CA LEU A 97 -7.49 -4.09 21.77
C LEU A 97 -8.81 -4.18 21.00
N LYS A 98 -9.28 -3.05 20.46
CA LYS A 98 -10.55 -2.90 19.74
C LYS A 98 -10.38 -2.68 18.24
N LYS A 99 -9.28 -2.01 17.85
CA LYS A 99 -9.02 -1.57 16.48
C LYS A 99 -7.62 -1.93 16.00
N VAL A 100 -7.50 -2.39 14.76
CA VAL A 100 -6.23 -2.62 14.07
C VAL A 100 -6.31 -2.01 12.67
N SER A 101 -5.41 -1.06 12.39
CA SER A 101 -5.24 -0.42 11.08
C SER A 101 -4.00 -1.01 10.38
N ILE A 102 -4.26 -1.84 9.36
CA ILE A 102 -3.26 -2.49 8.52
C ILE A 102 -3.01 -1.61 7.29
N SER A 103 -1.77 -1.17 7.10
CA SER A 103 -1.35 -0.27 6.02
C SER A 103 -0.85 -1.02 4.78
N PHE A 104 -0.70 -0.30 3.66
CA PHE A 104 -0.44 -0.87 2.33
C PHE A 104 0.81 -1.73 2.16
N GLY A 105 1.83 -1.55 3.01
CA GLY A 105 3.02 -2.39 2.98
C GLY A 105 2.79 -3.81 3.52
N VAL A 106 1.76 -4.05 4.34
CA VAL A 106 1.62 -5.30 5.08
C VAL A 106 1.09 -6.39 4.16
N THR A 107 1.96 -7.33 3.80
CA THR A 107 1.62 -8.47 2.93
C THR A 107 1.38 -9.76 3.73
N ARG A 108 1.90 -9.88 4.97
CA ARG A 108 1.74 -11.06 5.83
C ARG A 108 1.25 -10.72 7.23
N ILE A 109 0.30 -11.51 7.74
CA ILE A 109 -0.13 -11.53 9.14
C ILE A 109 0.32 -12.85 9.76
N GLY A 110 1.27 -12.81 10.68
CA GLY A 110 1.91 -13.99 11.26
C GLY A 110 0.98 -14.86 12.11
N ALA A 111 1.42 -16.10 12.35
CA ALA A 111 0.67 -17.07 13.14
C ALA A 111 0.34 -16.52 14.54
N CYS A 112 -0.91 -16.69 14.95
CA CYS A 112 -1.40 -16.26 16.26
C CYS A 112 -1.24 -14.76 16.58
N ALA A 113 -0.99 -13.89 15.58
CA ALA A 113 -0.71 -12.46 15.76
C ALA A 113 -1.72 -11.74 16.67
N PHE A 114 -3.02 -12.06 16.55
CA PHE A 114 -4.12 -11.47 17.31
C PHE A 114 -4.93 -12.51 18.11
N ARG A 115 -4.40 -13.73 18.29
CA ARG A 115 -5.13 -14.82 18.97
C ARG A 115 -5.63 -14.38 20.35
N GLY A 116 -6.93 -14.49 20.59
CA GLY A 116 -7.56 -14.20 21.87
C GLY A 116 -7.81 -12.71 22.16
N CYS A 117 -7.66 -11.83 21.17
CA CYS A 117 -8.05 -10.42 21.29
C CYS A 117 -9.58 -10.27 21.31
N ALA A 118 -10.20 -10.63 22.42
CA ALA A 118 -11.65 -10.77 22.53
C ALA A 118 -12.44 -9.47 22.30
N ALA A 119 -11.81 -8.30 22.48
CA ALA A 119 -12.41 -6.99 22.24
C ALA A 119 -12.23 -6.49 20.80
N LEU A 120 -11.44 -7.17 19.96
CA LEU A 120 -11.13 -6.75 18.60
C LEU A 120 -12.37 -6.82 17.73
N SER A 121 -12.89 -5.66 17.33
CA SER A 121 -14.11 -5.54 16.53
C SER A 121 -13.92 -4.81 15.21
N ASP A 122 -12.86 -3.98 15.14
CA ASP A 122 -12.52 -3.14 13.99
C ASP A 122 -11.15 -3.58 13.47
N CYS A 123 -11.12 -4.63 12.66
CA CYS A 123 -9.91 -5.11 12.00
C CYS A 123 -10.28 -5.41 10.56
N TYR A 124 -9.72 -4.63 9.66
CA TYR A 124 -9.90 -4.83 8.23
C TYR A 124 -8.61 -5.42 7.65
N ILE A 125 -8.75 -6.53 6.91
CA ILE A 125 -7.63 -7.23 6.26
C ILE A 125 -7.61 -6.76 4.80
N PRO A 126 -6.58 -6.00 4.39
CA PRO A 126 -6.53 -5.45 3.04
C PRO A 126 -6.31 -6.47 1.94
N PHE A 127 -6.74 -6.13 0.71
CA PHE A 127 -6.69 -7.02 -0.45
C PHE A 127 -5.27 -7.46 -0.86
N TYR A 128 -4.24 -6.70 -0.48
CA TYR A 128 -2.83 -6.99 -0.77
C TYR A 128 -2.16 -7.90 0.27
N VAL A 129 -2.85 -8.30 1.35
CA VAL A 129 -2.35 -9.32 2.27
C VAL A 129 -2.37 -10.66 1.55
N THR A 130 -1.21 -11.28 1.37
CA THR A 130 -1.00 -12.57 0.69
C THR A 130 -0.82 -13.74 1.66
N GLU A 131 -0.73 -13.49 2.97
CA GLU A 131 -0.65 -14.56 3.97
C GLU A 131 -1.33 -14.18 5.30
N ILE A 132 -2.16 -15.08 5.82
CA ILE A 132 -2.75 -15.04 7.17
C ILE A 132 -2.37 -16.35 7.86
N GLY A 133 -1.47 -16.29 8.83
CA GLY A 133 -0.90 -17.46 9.50
C GLY A 133 -1.89 -18.25 10.37
N ALA A 134 -1.47 -19.45 10.77
CA ALA A 134 -2.27 -20.35 11.60
C ALA A 134 -2.71 -19.68 12.91
N SER A 135 -3.98 -19.85 13.28
CA SER A 135 -4.61 -19.23 14.45
C SER A 135 -4.44 -17.71 14.58
N ALA A 136 -4.13 -16.97 13.49
CA ALA A 136 -3.83 -15.53 13.53
C ALA A 136 -4.87 -14.70 14.30
N PHE A 137 -6.16 -15.00 14.14
CA PHE A 137 -7.29 -14.35 14.80
C PHE A 137 -8.10 -15.31 15.69
N GLU A 138 -7.58 -16.48 16.05
CA GLU A 138 -8.34 -17.47 16.83
C GLU A 138 -8.92 -16.85 18.12
N ASN A 139 -10.20 -17.09 18.40
CA ASN A 139 -10.96 -16.55 19.53
C ASN A 139 -11.07 -15.01 19.59
N CYS A 140 -10.98 -14.31 18.46
CA CYS A 140 -11.37 -12.89 18.34
C CYS A 140 -12.90 -12.74 18.30
N VAL A 141 -13.56 -12.99 19.43
CA VAL A 141 -15.03 -13.14 19.52
C VAL A 141 -15.84 -11.88 19.19
N SER A 142 -15.24 -10.69 19.17
CA SER A 142 -15.91 -9.44 18.79
C SER A 142 -15.79 -9.09 17.31
N LEU A 143 -14.96 -9.82 16.55
CA LEU A 143 -14.73 -9.56 15.13
C LEU A 143 -16.00 -9.93 14.34
N ARG A 144 -16.52 -8.99 13.54
CA ARG A 144 -17.84 -9.16 12.87
C ARG A 144 -17.74 -9.62 11.42
N SER A 145 -16.63 -9.32 10.76
CA SER A 145 -16.35 -9.68 9.37
C SER A 145 -14.89 -10.08 9.22
N ALA A 146 -14.64 -11.03 8.32
CA ALA A 146 -13.31 -11.38 7.84
C ALA A 146 -13.38 -11.41 6.32
N ASN A 147 -12.85 -10.38 5.66
CA ASN A 147 -12.68 -10.39 4.21
C ASN A 147 -11.34 -11.10 3.94
N ILE A 148 -11.39 -12.28 3.33
CA ILE A 148 -10.16 -12.98 2.93
C ILE A 148 -9.83 -12.50 1.51
N PRO A 149 -8.65 -11.87 1.31
CA PRO A 149 -8.25 -11.37 0.01
C PRO A 149 -8.15 -12.47 -1.05
N ASP A 150 -7.81 -12.05 -2.27
CA ASP A 150 -7.87 -12.84 -3.50
C ASP A 150 -7.14 -14.20 -3.43
N SER A 151 -7.31 -15.04 -4.44
CA SER A 151 -6.94 -16.46 -4.43
C SER A 151 -5.49 -16.84 -4.09
N ALA A 152 -4.57 -15.89 -4.07
CA ALA A 152 -3.17 -16.09 -3.69
C ALA A 152 -2.91 -16.06 -2.17
N VAL A 153 -3.92 -15.80 -1.32
CA VAL A 153 -3.72 -15.77 0.14
C VAL A 153 -3.50 -17.16 0.72
N THR A 154 -2.35 -17.37 1.37
CA THR A 154 -2.15 -18.55 2.22
C THR A 154 -2.87 -18.35 3.56
N LEU A 155 -3.84 -19.19 3.89
CA LEU A 155 -4.70 -19.05 5.08
C LEU A 155 -4.49 -20.21 6.07
N GLY A 156 -3.63 -20.06 7.06
CA GLY A 156 -3.25 -21.17 7.95
C GLY A 156 -4.39 -21.81 8.76
N ASP A 157 -4.16 -23.06 9.21
CA ASP A 157 -5.07 -23.83 10.08
C ASP A 157 -5.62 -22.98 11.23
N GLY A 158 -6.95 -23.00 11.37
CA GLY A 158 -7.62 -22.32 12.46
C GLY A 158 -7.46 -20.81 12.51
N ALA A 159 -7.04 -20.14 11.42
CA ALA A 159 -6.78 -18.69 11.39
C ALA A 159 -7.87 -17.85 12.07
N PHE A 160 -9.16 -18.18 11.90
CA PHE A 160 -10.30 -17.52 12.55
C PHE A 160 -11.11 -18.47 13.45
N ARG A 161 -10.51 -19.57 13.93
CA ARG A 161 -11.22 -20.56 14.76
C ARG A 161 -11.82 -19.89 16.00
N GLY A 162 -13.08 -20.20 16.30
CA GLY A 162 -13.76 -19.67 17.49
C GLY A 162 -14.03 -18.16 17.46
N CYS A 163 -13.91 -17.50 16.30
CA CYS A 163 -14.36 -16.13 16.12
C CYS A 163 -15.89 -16.06 16.08
N THR A 164 -16.53 -16.30 17.23
CA THR A 164 -17.98 -16.43 17.36
C THR A 164 -18.75 -15.14 17.06
N GLY A 165 -18.09 -14.01 16.83
CA GLY A 165 -18.73 -12.76 16.40
C GLY A 165 -18.90 -12.64 14.88
N LEU A 166 -18.18 -13.45 14.10
CA LEU A 166 -18.17 -13.35 12.64
C LEU A 166 -19.55 -13.69 12.09
N GLN A 167 -20.10 -12.81 11.26
CA GLN A 167 -21.41 -12.98 10.64
C GLN A 167 -21.31 -13.29 9.15
N TYR A 168 -20.25 -12.81 8.49
CA TYR A 168 -20.04 -12.90 7.05
C TYR A 168 -18.59 -13.23 6.75
N VAL A 169 -18.38 -14.16 5.82
CA VAL A 169 -17.06 -14.58 5.34
C VAL A 169 -17.09 -14.62 3.81
N TYR A 170 -16.11 -13.93 3.20
CA TYR A 170 -15.81 -14.05 1.78
C TYR A 170 -14.48 -14.80 1.62
N ILE A 171 -14.46 -15.84 0.78
CA ILE A 171 -13.29 -16.68 0.53
C ILE A 171 -12.94 -16.57 -0.95
N ASN A 172 -11.80 -15.97 -1.29
CA ASN A 172 -11.26 -16.05 -2.65
C ASN A 172 -10.12 -17.05 -2.81
N SER A 173 -9.53 -17.54 -1.70
CA SER A 173 -8.43 -18.51 -1.71
C SER A 173 -8.91 -19.95 -1.58
N ASP A 174 -8.24 -20.85 -2.31
CA ASP A 174 -8.46 -22.28 -2.19
C ASP A 174 -8.12 -22.72 -0.76
N CYS A 175 -9.14 -23.15 -0.03
CA CYS A 175 -8.96 -23.57 1.36
C CYS A 175 -8.48 -25.01 1.44
N ALA A 176 -7.49 -25.45 0.65
CA ALA A 176 -7.03 -26.84 0.60
C ALA A 176 -6.34 -27.28 1.92
N ALA A 177 -5.85 -28.54 1.98
CA ALA A 177 -5.50 -29.29 3.19
C ALA A 177 -4.61 -28.59 4.26
N GLU A 178 -3.87 -27.53 3.93
CA GLU A 178 -3.07 -26.74 4.88
C GLU A 178 -3.91 -25.71 5.70
N ASN A 179 -5.18 -25.51 5.32
CA ASN A 179 -6.08 -24.47 5.86
C ASN A 179 -7.21 -25.08 6.72
N ALA A 180 -6.94 -26.23 7.34
CA ALA A 180 -7.95 -27.00 8.07
C ALA A 180 -8.69 -26.13 9.11
N GLY A 181 -10.02 -26.23 9.16
CA GLY A 181 -10.80 -25.56 10.20
C GLY A 181 -10.56 -24.06 10.39
N CYS A 182 -10.19 -23.32 9.34
CA CYS A 182 -9.89 -21.89 9.45
C CYS A 182 -11.06 -21.04 10.00
N PHE A 183 -12.31 -21.45 9.80
CA PHE A 183 -13.51 -20.84 10.42
C PHE A 183 -14.24 -21.79 11.35
N ARG A 184 -13.55 -22.81 11.88
CA ARG A 184 -14.16 -23.79 12.76
C ARG A 184 -14.72 -23.13 14.02
N ASP A 185 -15.90 -23.58 14.44
CA ASP A 185 -16.62 -23.12 15.63
C ASP A 185 -16.96 -21.61 15.61
N CYS A 186 -17.02 -20.99 14.44
CA CYS A 186 -17.54 -19.63 14.23
C CYS A 186 -19.08 -19.63 14.19
N THR A 187 -19.69 -19.73 15.37
CA THR A 187 -21.11 -20.08 15.51
C THR A 187 -22.12 -19.05 14.99
N GLU A 188 -21.72 -17.79 14.80
CA GLU A 188 -22.59 -16.70 14.31
C GLU A 188 -22.47 -16.44 12.80
N ILE A 189 -21.63 -17.19 12.07
CA ILE A 189 -21.53 -17.03 10.62
C ILE A 189 -22.90 -17.34 10.04
N LEU A 190 -23.49 -16.37 9.36
CA LEU A 190 -24.80 -16.49 8.73
C LEU A 190 -24.66 -16.89 7.26
N ARG A 191 -23.62 -16.38 6.58
CA ARG A 191 -23.34 -16.67 5.17
C ARG A 191 -21.85 -16.79 4.88
N VAL A 192 -21.55 -17.68 3.94
CA VAL A 192 -20.27 -17.79 3.25
C VAL A 192 -20.46 -17.49 1.76
N SER A 193 -19.59 -16.67 1.17
CA SER A 193 -19.49 -16.51 -0.28
C SER A 193 -18.09 -16.92 -0.74
N VAL A 194 -18.03 -17.71 -1.79
CA VAL A 194 -16.80 -18.29 -2.33
C VAL A 194 -16.55 -17.68 -3.72
N GLY A 195 -15.36 -17.13 -3.94
CA GLY A 195 -14.95 -16.42 -5.15
C GLY A 195 -14.61 -17.35 -6.31
N GLU A 196 -14.65 -16.84 -7.54
CA GLU A 196 -14.54 -17.62 -8.79
C GLU A 196 -13.23 -18.41 -8.97
N GLY A 197 -12.17 -18.06 -8.24
CA GLY A 197 -10.90 -18.80 -8.24
C GLY A 197 -10.92 -20.08 -7.40
N VAL A 198 -11.86 -20.22 -6.47
CA VAL A 198 -11.88 -21.31 -5.49
C VAL A 198 -12.52 -22.56 -6.09
N THR A 199 -11.75 -23.63 -6.15
CA THR A 199 -12.18 -24.95 -6.61
C THR A 199 -12.47 -25.91 -5.48
N THR A 200 -11.88 -25.69 -4.29
CA THR A 200 -11.96 -26.61 -3.17
C THR A 200 -12.16 -25.91 -1.82
N ILE A 201 -13.03 -26.47 -0.97
CA ILE A 201 -13.09 -26.13 0.46
C ILE A 201 -12.56 -27.31 1.26
N GLY A 202 -11.49 -27.06 2.01
CA GLY A 202 -10.77 -28.07 2.76
C GLY A 202 -11.45 -28.58 4.01
N PRO A 203 -10.76 -29.48 4.72
CA PRO A 203 -11.36 -30.23 5.81
C PRO A 203 -11.73 -29.31 6.97
N ASP A 204 -12.92 -29.54 7.52
CA ASP A 204 -13.43 -28.88 8.72
C ASP A 204 -13.55 -27.34 8.67
N VAL A 205 -13.33 -26.69 7.52
CA VAL A 205 -13.24 -25.22 7.36
C VAL A 205 -14.37 -24.48 8.09
N PHE A 206 -15.62 -24.92 7.93
CA PHE A 206 -16.80 -24.35 8.58
C PHE A 206 -17.45 -25.32 9.59
N ARG A 207 -16.69 -26.29 10.11
CA ARG A 207 -17.22 -27.21 11.12
C ARG A 207 -17.76 -26.41 12.31
N GLY A 208 -18.98 -26.67 12.74
CA GLY A 208 -19.59 -26.03 13.89
C GLY A 208 -20.13 -24.61 13.64
N CYS A 209 -20.19 -24.16 12.38
CA CYS A 209 -20.84 -22.89 12.01
C CYS A 209 -22.37 -23.03 12.07
N THR A 210 -22.92 -23.15 13.28
CA THR A 210 -24.30 -23.61 13.50
C THR A 210 -25.38 -22.70 12.90
N LYS A 211 -25.10 -21.40 12.71
CA LYS A 211 -26.03 -20.41 12.13
C LYS A 211 -25.82 -20.18 10.64
N LEU A 212 -24.88 -20.87 10.01
CA LEU A 212 -24.64 -20.77 8.57
C LEU A 212 -25.89 -21.31 7.88
N TRP A 213 -26.65 -20.41 7.24
CA TRP A 213 -27.90 -20.77 6.57
C TRP A 213 -27.84 -20.58 5.05
N ASP A 214 -26.78 -19.92 4.57
CA ASP A 214 -26.60 -19.60 3.16
C ASP A 214 -25.13 -19.71 2.74
N MET A 215 -24.87 -20.46 1.67
CA MET A 215 -23.52 -20.64 1.14
C MET A 215 -23.54 -20.54 -0.39
N LYS A 216 -22.75 -19.60 -0.90
CA LYS A 216 -22.59 -19.38 -2.35
C LYS A 216 -21.27 -19.99 -2.83
N LEU A 217 -21.36 -20.78 -3.88
CA LEU A 217 -20.23 -21.44 -4.54
C LEU A 217 -20.09 -20.88 -5.97
N PRO A 218 -18.86 -20.64 -6.46
CA PRO A 218 -18.61 -20.19 -7.83
C PRO A 218 -18.89 -21.32 -8.83
N GLN A 219 -19.09 -21.00 -10.11
CA GLN A 219 -19.33 -22.06 -11.10
C GLN A 219 -18.13 -23.01 -11.19
N THR A 220 -16.92 -22.50 -11.04
CA THR A 220 -15.67 -23.27 -11.08
C THR A 220 -15.50 -24.27 -9.93
N PHE A 221 -16.34 -24.24 -8.90
CA PHE A 221 -16.21 -25.07 -7.69
C PHE A 221 -16.32 -26.58 -7.99
N LYS A 222 -15.42 -27.38 -7.40
CA LYS A 222 -15.28 -28.82 -7.69
C LYS A 222 -15.47 -29.72 -6.48
N THR A 223 -14.93 -29.36 -5.33
CA THR A 223 -14.73 -30.32 -4.23
C THR A 223 -15.04 -29.71 -2.87
N PHE A 224 -15.90 -30.38 -2.10
CA PHE A 224 -15.87 -30.28 -0.64
C PHE A 224 -15.04 -31.42 -0.06
N CYS A 225 -14.09 -31.08 0.80
CA CYS A 225 -13.37 -32.05 1.62
C CYS A 225 -14.20 -32.49 2.83
N ASP A 226 -13.78 -33.60 3.45
CA ASP A 226 -14.50 -34.19 4.58
C ASP A 226 -14.63 -33.20 5.75
N GLY A 227 -15.84 -33.13 6.31
CA GLY A 227 -16.17 -32.25 7.42
C GLY A 227 -16.25 -30.75 7.11
N ALA A 228 -16.04 -30.31 5.86
CA ALA A 228 -16.01 -28.90 5.47
C ALA A 228 -17.18 -28.05 6.00
N LEU A 229 -18.39 -28.60 6.07
CA LEU A 229 -19.61 -27.97 6.58
C LEU A 229 -20.20 -28.73 7.78
N ALA A 230 -19.40 -29.55 8.47
CA ALA A 230 -19.93 -30.45 9.48
C ALA A 230 -20.62 -29.69 10.62
N GLY A 231 -21.87 -30.04 10.92
CA GLY A 231 -22.65 -29.39 11.99
C GLY A 231 -23.19 -28.00 11.64
N CYS A 232 -23.23 -27.60 10.37
CA CYS A 232 -23.95 -26.41 9.90
C CYS A 232 -25.47 -26.62 9.97
N THR A 233 -26.03 -26.62 11.18
CA THR A 233 -27.41 -27.04 11.46
C THR A 233 -28.50 -26.09 10.93
N SER A 234 -28.17 -24.82 10.67
CA SER A 234 -29.10 -23.83 10.09
C SER A 234 -29.08 -23.80 8.56
N LEU A 235 -28.25 -24.60 7.90
CA LEU A 235 -28.18 -24.66 6.44
C LEU A 235 -29.42 -25.38 5.90
N GLU A 236 -30.45 -24.60 5.59
CA GLU A 236 -31.72 -25.13 5.04
C GLU A 236 -31.62 -25.36 3.54
N LYS A 237 -30.85 -24.51 2.84
CA LYS A 237 -30.71 -24.54 1.39
C LYS A 237 -29.26 -24.50 0.94
N LEU A 238 -28.93 -25.24 -0.11
CA LEU A 238 -27.59 -25.21 -0.72
C LEU A 238 -27.67 -25.28 -2.24
N THR A 239 -27.02 -24.32 -2.92
CA THR A 239 -26.87 -24.35 -4.38
C THR A 239 -25.49 -24.89 -4.73
N ILE A 240 -25.46 -26.01 -5.47
CA ILE A 240 -24.25 -26.75 -5.84
C ILE A 240 -24.02 -26.56 -7.35
N PRO A 241 -22.91 -25.94 -7.79
CA PRO A 241 -22.58 -25.74 -9.20
C PRO A 241 -22.46 -27.04 -10.01
N GLN A 242 -22.62 -26.96 -11.33
CA GLN A 242 -22.64 -28.15 -12.19
C GLN A 242 -21.32 -28.93 -12.23
N TYR A 243 -20.21 -28.28 -11.90
CA TYR A 243 -18.86 -28.85 -11.99
C TYR A 243 -18.41 -29.54 -10.70
N VAL A 244 -19.24 -29.55 -9.66
CA VAL A 244 -18.96 -30.28 -8.42
C VAL A 244 -18.88 -31.78 -8.70
N THR A 245 -17.75 -32.38 -8.32
CA THR A 245 -17.47 -33.81 -8.51
C THR A 245 -17.44 -34.58 -7.20
N THR A 246 -17.13 -33.91 -6.08
CA THR A 246 -16.97 -34.55 -4.77
C THR A 246 -17.59 -33.70 -3.66
N ILE A 247 -18.40 -34.34 -2.81
CA ILE A 247 -18.92 -33.76 -1.56
C ILE A 247 -18.30 -34.47 -0.33
N GLY A 248 -17.85 -35.73 -0.47
CA GLY A 248 -17.29 -36.48 0.67
C GLY A 248 -18.25 -36.53 1.87
N ASP A 249 -17.72 -36.49 3.09
CA ASP A 249 -18.48 -36.33 4.34
C ASP A 249 -18.60 -34.86 4.78
N ALA A 250 -18.51 -33.91 3.85
CA ALA A 250 -18.60 -32.47 4.13
C ALA A 250 -19.87 -32.04 4.87
N LEU A 251 -21.00 -32.69 4.60
CA LEU A 251 -22.32 -32.32 5.14
C LEU A 251 -22.68 -33.12 6.41
N GLU A 252 -21.71 -33.74 7.07
CA GLU A 252 -21.94 -34.49 8.31
C GLU A 252 -22.69 -33.64 9.35
N GLY A 253 -23.87 -34.09 9.78
CA GLY A 253 -24.64 -33.38 10.81
C GLY A 253 -25.33 -32.08 10.36
N CYS A 254 -25.40 -31.79 9.06
CA CYS A 254 -26.22 -30.70 8.50
C CYS A 254 -27.72 -31.05 8.57
N THR A 255 -28.29 -31.07 9.77
CA THR A 255 -29.67 -31.54 10.02
C THR A 255 -30.75 -30.58 9.50
N GLY A 256 -30.40 -29.36 9.11
CA GLY A 256 -31.33 -28.35 8.62
C GLY A 256 -31.67 -28.45 7.13
N LEU A 257 -30.88 -29.19 6.34
CA LEU A 257 -31.00 -29.20 4.87
C LEU A 257 -32.36 -29.76 4.42
N THR A 258 -33.20 -28.91 3.81
CA THR A 258 -34.49 -29.30 3.24
C THR A 258 -34.56 -29.16 1.72
N ASP A 259 -33.73 -28.31 1.11
CA ASP A 259 -33.73 -28.05 -0.33
C ASP A 259 -32.29 -27.90 -0.88
N VAL A 260 -31.95 -28.57 -1.97
CA VAL A 260 -30.65 -28.43 -2.65
C VAL A 260 -30.91 -28.19 -4.13
N THR A 261 -30.26 -27.19 -4.70
CA THR A 261 -30.32 -26.91 -6.14
C THR A 261 -28.97 -27.24 -6.77
N TYR A 262 -28.93 -28.12 -7.75
CA TYR A 262 -27.73 -28.50 -8.47
C TYR A 262 -27.70 -27.89 -9.88
N GLY A 263 -26.60 -27.24 -10.21
CA GLY A 263 -26.33 -26.54 -11.48
C GLY A 263 -26.32 -27.44 -12.71
N GLY A 264 -26.18 -28.76 -12.53
CA GLY A 264 -26.12 -29.73 -13.61
C GLY A 264 -27.40 -30.54 -13.78
N THR A 265 -27.35 -31.53 -14.66
CA THR A 265 -28.43 -32.49 -14.91
C THR A 265 -28.55 -33.53 -13.80
N ALA A 266 -29.70 -34.21 -13.70
CA ALA A 266 -29.90 -35.32 -12.76
C ALA A 266 -28.87 -36.47 -12.94
N LYS A 267 -28.38 -36.67 -14.17
CA LYS A 267 -27.33 -37.66 -14.45
C LYS A 267 -25.98 -37.24 -13.87
N GLN A 268 -25.64 -35.95 -13.94
CA GLN A 268 -24.41 -35.44 -13.33
C GLN A 268 -24.49 -35.50 -11.80
N TRP A 269 -25.65 -35.18 -11.21
CA TRP A 269 -25.87 -35.33 -9.76
C TRP A 269 -25.59 -36.75 -9.25
N GLN A 270 -26.08 -37.77 -9.95
CA GLN A 270 -25.86 -39.18 -9.59
C GLN A 270 -24.39 -39.63 -9.67
N ALA A 271 -23.55 -38.89 -10.41
CA ALA A 271 -22.13 -39.18 -10.59
C ALA A 271 -21.23 -38.57 -9.51
N ILE A 272 -21.76 -37.67 -8.67
CA ILE A 272 -20.99 -37.00 -7.61
C ILE A 272 -20.57 -38.02 -6.54
N ALA A 273 -19.31 -37.96 -6.11
CA ALA A 273 -18.80 -38.74 -4.99
C ALA A 273 -19.28 -38.15 -3.65
N ILE A 274 -20.38 -38.72 -3.13
CA ILE A 274 -20.99 -38.33 -1.85
C ILE A 274 -20.73 -39.41 -0.79
N GLY A 275 -20.11 -39.02 0.32
CA GLY A 275 -19.81 -39.86 1.49
C GLY A 275 -21.06 -40.27 2.27
N GLU A 276 -20.92 -41.25 3.17
CA GLU A 276 -22.05 -41.86 3.89
C GLU A 276 -22.74 -40.86 4.83
N ALA A 277 -21.97 -40.02 5.53
CA ALA A 277 -22.52 -39.02 6.44
C ALA A 277 -23.26 -37.91 5.67
N SER A 278 -22.70 -37.45 4.55
CA SER A 278 -23.36 -36.49 3.68
C SER A 278 -24.63 -37.06 3.02
N ARG A 279 -24.64 -38.35 2.65
CA ARG A 279 -25.85 -39.03 2.15
C ARG A 279 -26.96 -39.04 3.18
N ALA A 280 -26.62 -39.26 4.46
CA ALA A 280 -27.60 -39.20 5.54
C ALA A 280 -28.19 -37.79 5.67
N ALA A 281 -27.37 -36.74 5.62
CA ALA A 281 -27.84 -35.36 5.66
C ALA A 281 -28.72 -34.97 4.45
N LEU A 282 -28.36 -35.42 3.25
CA LEU A 282 -29.11 -35.15 2.02
C LEU A 282 -30.41 -35.97 1.88
N SER A 283 -30.54 -37.08 2.62
CA SER A 283 -31.71 -37.98 2.52
C SER A 283 -33.05 -37.34 2.88
N GLN A 284 -33.02 -36.19 3.56
CA GLN A 284 -34.20 -35.41 3.96
C GLN A 284 -34.45 -34.18 3.07
N ALA A 285 -33.55 -33.88 2.12
CA ALA A 285 -33.64 -32.69 1.26
C ALA A 285 -34.28 -33.00 -0.11
N ALA A 286 -35.08 -32.07 -0.63
CA ALA A 286 -35.50 -32.08 -2.03
C ALA A 286 -34.33 -31.63 -2.91
N ILE A 287 -33.98 -32.40 -3.94
CA ILE A 287 -32.89 -32.07 -4.87
C ILE A 287 -33.50 -31.59 -6.19
N HIS A 288 -33.14 -30.38 -6.63
CA HIS A 288 -33.57 -29.74 -7.87
C HIS A 288 -32.40 -29.58 -8.83
N THR A 289 -32.62 -29.66 -10.14
CA THR A 289 -31.57 -29.48 -11.17
C THR A 289 -31.84 -28.29 -12.10
N VAL A 290 -30.87 -27.85 -12.92
CA VAL A 290 -31.02 -26.69 -13.85
C VAL A 290 -32.00 -26.98 -14.99
N GLU A 291 -32.21 -28.24 -15.30
CA GLU A 291 -33.49 -28.64 -15.87
C GLU A 291 -34.49 -28.81 -14.73
N PRO A 292 -35.66 -28.15 -14.78
CA PRO A 292 -36.72 -28.43 -13.82
C PRO A 292 -36.91 -29.93 -13.78
N ASP A 293 -37.05 -30.50 -12.58
CA ASP A 293 -37.46 -31.89 -12.45
C ASP A 293 -38.65 -32.10 -13.39
N ALA A 294 -38.64 -33.19 -14.16
CA ALA A 294 -39.71 -33.51 -15.10
C ALA A 294 -41.12 -33.49 -14.47
N ASP A 295 -41.17 -33.48 -13.13
CA ASP A 295 -42.35 -33.48 -12.27
C ASP A 295 -42.79 -32.10 -11.72
N THR A 296 -42.07 -30.99 -11.99
CA THR A 296 -42.48 -29.65 -11.50
C THR A 296 -43.60 -29.06 -12.36
N GLU A 297 -44.79 -28.82 -11.77
CA GLU A 297 -45.95 -28.32 -12.53
C GLU A 297 -45.72 -26.90 -13.11
N VAL A 298 -45.78 -26.82 -14.45
CA VAL A 298 -45.73 -25.58 -15.22
C VAL A 298 -47.06 -24.83 -15.09
N LYS A 299 -46.99 -23.56 -14.70
CA LYS A 299 -48.12 -22.63 -14.61
C LYS A 299 -48.43 -21.95 -15.95
N GLY A 300 -47.42 -21.76 -16.79
CA GLY A 300 -47.56 -21.24 -18.15
C GLY A 300 -46.22 -21.08 -18.86
N THR A 301 -46.28 -20.91 -20.18
CA THR A 301 -45.10 -20.66 -21.04
C THR A 301 -45.50 -19.72 -22.17
N GLY A 302 -44.53 -19.02 -22.77
CA GLY A 302 -44.73 -18.17 -23.92
C GLY A 302 -43.44 -17.55 -24.45
N ALA A 303 -43.56 -16.68 -25.45
CA ALA A 303 -42.43 -15.93 -26.01
C ALA A 303 -42.31 -14.54 -25.37
N PHE A 304 -41.10 -13.98 -25.38
CA PHE A 304 -40.81 -12.58 -25.05
C PHE A 304 -39.69 -12.08 -25.97
N GLY A 305 -40.06 -11.47 -27.10
CA GLY A 305 -39.11 -11.26 -28.20
C GLY A 305 -38.62 -12.60 -28.75
N ASP A 306 -37.30 -12.75 -28.89
CA ASP A 306 -36.63 -13.99 -29.32
C ASP A 306 -36.41 -14.99 -28.17
N LEU A 307 -36.76 -14.59 -26.94
CA LEU A 307 -36.65 -15.43 -25.75
C LEU A 307 -37.95 -16.19 -25.48
N THR A 308 -37.85 -17.27 -24.72
CA THR A 308 -38.96 -18.07 -24.21
C THR A 308 -38.98 -18.00 -22.69
N TRP A 309 -40.17 -17.86 -22.11
CA TRP A 309 -40.37 -17.90 -20.67
C TRP A 309 -41.19 -19.13 -20.26
N THR A 310 -40.89 -19.66 -19.08
CA THR A 310 -41.68 -20.70 -18.42
C THR A 310 -41.85 -20.35 -16.95
N ALA A 311 -43.10 -20.27 -16.50
CA ALA A 311 -43.46 -20.02 -15.10
C ALA A 311 -43.89 -21.32 -14.43
N TYR A 312 -43.41 -21.57 -13.21
CA TYR A 312 -43.71 -22.77 -12.43
C TYR A 312 -44.57 -22.44 -11.21
N GLN A 313 -45.31 -23.43 -10.69
CA GLN A 313 -46.18 -23.22 -9.51
C GLN A 313 -45.43 -22.82 -8.24
N ASN A 314 -44.17 -23.26 -8.09
CA ASN A 314 -43.33 -22.90 -6.94
C ASN A 314 -42.88 -21.42 -6.93
N GLY A 315 -43.16 -20.67 -8.01
CA GLY A 315 -42.80 -19.26 -8.16
C GLY A 315 -41.50 -19.01 -8.93
N LEU A 316 -40.89 -20.05 -9.52
CA LEU A 316 -39.78 -19.90 -10.46
C LEU A 316 -40.27 -19.36 -11.81
N LEU A 317 -39.55 -18.38 -12.35
CA LEU A 317 -39.65 -17.92 -13.72
C LEU A 317 -38.31 -18.19 -14.43
N TYR A 318 -38.33 -19.08 -15.42
CA TYR A 318 -37.18 -19.40 -16.25
C TYR A 318 -37.29 -18.69 -17.60
N ILE A 319 -36.29 -17.88 -17.95
CA ILE A 319 -36.15 -17.24 -19.25
C ILE A 319 -35.00 -17.91 -19.99
N SER A 320 -35.25 -18.39 -21.20
CA SER A 320 -34.29 -19.16 -22.00
C SER A 320 -34.37 -18.76 -23.48
N GLY A 321 -33.37 -19.17 -24.25
CA GLY A 321 -33.23 -18.79 -25.66
C GLY A 321 -32.02 -17.89 -25.87
N GLU A 322 -31.81 -17.48 -27.12
CA GLU A 322 -30.66 -16.69 -27.55
C GLU A 322 -31.12 -15.29 -27.93
N GLY A 323 -30.72 -14.26 -27.18
CA GLY A 323 -31.04 -12.88 -27.55
C GLY A 323 -31.20 -11.91 -26.39
N ASP A 324 -31.61 -10.70 -26.72
CA ASP A 324 -31.84 -9.59 -25.80
C ASP A 324 -33.25 -9.62 -25.22
N MET A 325 -33.38 -9.30 -23.93
CA MET A 325 -34.67 -9.12 -23.31
C MET A 325 -35.22 -7.71 -23.64
N PRO A 326 -36.42 -7.58 -24.24
CA PRO A 326 -36.96 -6.28 -24.61
C PRO A 326 -37.19 -5.35 -23.41
N ASP A 327 -36.93 -4.05 -23.60
CA ASP A 327 -37.41 -2.99 -22.70
C ASP A 327 -38.95 -2.96 -22.70
N ILE A 328 -39.54 -2.60 -21.56
CA ILE A 328 -41.00 -2.42 -21.46
C ILE A 328 -41.34 -0.97 -21.12
N GLU A 329 -42.42 -0.46 -21.72
CA GLU A 329 -43.00 0.83 -21.36
C GLU A 329 -44.07 0.68 -20.28
N THR A 330 -44.83 -0.41 -20.32
CA THR A 330 -45.91 -0.69 -19.38
C THR A 330 -45.83 -2.10 -18.83
N ILE A 331 -46.30 -2.30 -17.59
CA ILE A 331 -46.30 -3.64 -16.97
C ILE A 331 -47.13 -4.67 -17.75
N SER A 332 -48.12 -4.21 -18.52
CA SER A 332 -48.92 -5.07 -19.40
C SER A 332 -48.11 -5.73 -20.53
N ASP A 333 -46.93 -5.20 -20.85
CA ASP A 333 -46.05 -5.74 -21.90
C ASP A 333 -45.24 -6.95 -21.40
N VAL A 334 -45.24 -7.21 -20.09
CA VAL A 334 -44.57 -8.37 -19.47
C VAL A 334 -45.44 -9.62 -19.64
N PRO A 335 -45.03 -10.61 -20.46
CA PRO A 335 -45.94 -11.67 -20.91
C PRO A 335 -46.30 -12.66 -19.81
N TRP A 336 -45.41 -12.88 -18.84
CA TRP A 336 -45.71 -13.75 -17.69
C TRP A 336 -46.54 -13.06 -16.61
N PHE A 337 -46.79 -11.75 -16.67
CA PHE A 337 -47.39 -11.02 -15.54
C PHE A 337 -48.79 -11.53 -15.15
N SER A 338 -49.62 -11.88 -16.14
CA SER A 338 -50.94 -12.48 -15.90
C SER A 338 -50.87 -13.90 -15.31
N THR A 339 -49.74 -14.59 -15.51
CA THR A 339 -49.50 -15.96 -15.06
C THR A 339 -48.81 -16.00 -13.70
N LEU A 340 -47.77 -15.19 -13.51
CA LEU A 340 -46.93 -15.11 -12.33
C LEU A 340 -46.50 -13.64 -12.11
N SER A 341 -47.39 -12.85 -11.53
CA SER A 341 -47.20 -11.41 -11.30
C SER A 341 -46.10 -11.08 -10.29
N ASN A 342 -45.77 -12.01 -9.39
CA ASN A 342 -44.72 -11.89 -8.39
C ASN A 342 -43.88 -13.18 -8.36
N PRO A 343 -42.92 -13.35 -9.30
CA PRO A 343 -42.00 -14.47 -9.25
C PRO A 343 -41.17 -14.40 -7.96
N LYS A 344 -40.85 -15.55 -7.37
CA LYS A 344 -39.94 -15.68 -6.22
C LYS A 344 -38.48 -15.71 -6.67
N THR A 345 -38.24 -16.42 -7.76
CA THR A 345 -36.92 -16.60 -8.37
C THR A 345 -37.02 -16.32 -9.87
N VAL A 346 -36.09 -15.53 -10.40
CA VAL A 346 -35.89 -15.35 -11.84
C VAL A 346 -34.58 -16.03 -12.22
N LEU A 347 -34.63 -16.99 -13.15
CA LEU A 347 -33.47 -17.66 -13.72
C LEU A 347 -33.35 -17.25 -15.18
N LEU A 348 -32.24 -16.60 -15.53
CA LEU A 348 -31.89 -16.25 -16.90
C LEU A 348 -30.92 -17.31 -17.43
N GLY A 349 -31.28 -17.96 -18.54
CA GLY A 349 -30.42 -18.95 -19.20
C GLY A 349 -29.22 -18.29 -19.89
N ASP A 350 -28.20 -19.08 -20.17
CA ASP A 350 -26.89 -18.60 -20.67
C ASP A 350 -26.94 -17.88 -22.02
N GLY A 351 -27.97 -18.12 -22.84
CA GLY A 351 -28.17 -17.43 -24.12
C GLY A 351 -28.81 -16.04 -24.00
N VAL A 352 -29.28 -15.64 -22.81
CA VAL A 352 -29.85 -14.31 -22.56
C VAL A 352 -28.72 -13.28 -22.51
N ARG A 353 -28.77 -12.26 -23.37
CA ARG A 353 -27.68 -11.27 -23.56
C ARG A 353 -27.86 -9.97 -22.77
N SER A 354 -29.08 -9.61 -22.45
CA SER A 354 -29.38 -8.38 -21.69
C SER A 354 -30.68 -8.51 -20.93
N VAL A 355 -30.84 -7.71 -19.88
CA VAL A 355 -32.11 -7.54 -19.16
C VAL A 355 -32.73 -6.21 -19.54
N GLY A 356 -33.96 -6.22 -20.05
CA GLY A 356 -34.66 -5.01 -20.48
C GLY A 356 -35.05 -4.09 -19.33
N ALA A 357 -35.18 -2.80 -19.63
CA ALA A 357 -35.61 -1.77 -18.70
C ALA A 357 -37.00 -2.08 -18.10
N TYR A 358 -37.18 -1.79 -16.81
CA TYR A 358 -38.42 -1.96 -16.03
C TYR A 358 -38.97 -3.40 -15.87
N VAL A 359 -38.42 -4.41 -16.54
CA VAL A 359 -39.03 -5.76 -16.69
C VAL A 359 -39.37 -6.42 -15.33
N PHE A 360 -38.47 -6.33 -14.37
CA PHE A 360 -38.58 -6.95 -13.04
C PHE A 360 -38.76 -5.92 -11.91
N GLY A 361 -39.13 -4.67 -12.24
CA GLY A 361 -39.31 -3.62 -11.26
C GLY A 361 -40.62 -3.73 -10.47
N SER A 362 -40.59 -3.44 -9.17
CA SER A 362 -41.74 -3.44 -8.24
C SER A 362 -42.38 -4.82 -8.06
N ARG A 363 -41.57 -5.84 -7.78
CA ARG A 363 -41.99 -7.22 -7.49
C ARG A 363 -41.75 -7.52 -6.00
N SER A 364 -42.81 -7.41 -5.21
CA SER A 364 -42.76 -7.66 -3.77
C SER A 364 -42.47 -9.12 -3.40
N GLY A 365 -42.59 -10.06 -4.34
CA GLY A 365 -42.26 -11.47 -4.14
C GLY A 365 -40.85 -11.87 -4.56
N LEU A 366 -40.11 -11.02 -5.27
CA LEU A 366 -38.82 -11.39 -5.86
C LEU A 366 -37.75 -11.46 -4.77
N THR A 367 -37.24 -12.66 -4.54
CA THR A 367 -36.25 -12.97 -3.50
C THR A 367 -34.89 -13.36 -4.07
N ASN A 368 -34.84 -13.86 -5.31
CA ASN A 368 -33.63 -14.35 -5.93
C ASN A 368 -33.60 -14.08 -7.44
N ILE A 369 -32.43 -13.73 -7.96
CA ILE A 369 -32.15 -13.55 -9.38
C ILE A 369 -30.88 -14.31 -9.70
N VAL A 370 -30.90 -15.13 -10.74
CA VAL A 370 -29.74 -15.86 -11.25
C VAL A 370 -29.51 -15.41 -12.68
N PHE A 371 -28.38 -14.75 -12.91
CA PHE A 371 -27.95 -14.32 -14.24
C PHE A 371 -27.23 -15.45 -14.96
N GLY A 372 -27.61 -15.72 -16.21
CA GLY A 372 -26.88 -16.63 -17.09
C GLY A 372 -25.55 -16.01 -17.52
N SER A 373 -24.60 -16.83 -17.92
CA SER A 373 -23.24 -16.38 -18.25
C SER A 373 -23.16 -15.43 -19.45
N GLY A 374 -24.20 -15.38 -20.29
CA GLY A 374 -24.27 -14.50 -21.46
C GLY A 374 -24.78 -13.09 -21.18
N VAL A 375 -25.29 -12.79 -19.98
CA VAL A 375 -25.88 -11.48 -19.70
C VAL A 375 -24.77 -10.43 -19.64
N ALA A 376 -24.83 -9.47 -20.57
CA ALA A 376 -23.84 -8.41 -20.76
C ALA A 376 -24.28 -7.05 -20.20
N SER A 377 -25.58 -6.81 -20.03
CA SER A 377 -26.10 -5.54 -19.50
C SER A 377 -27.42 -5.69 -18.76
N ILE A 378 -27.64 -4.78 -17.80
CA ILE A 378 -28.89 -4.62 -17.08
C ILE A 378 -29.47 -3.24 -17.41
N GLY A 379 -30.70 -3.21 -17.94
CA GLY A 379 -31.38 -1.99 -18.33
C GLY A 379 -31.77 -1.08 -17.16
N ALA A 380 -32.10 0.18 -17.50
CA ALA A 380 -32.54 1.15 -16.50
C ALA A 380 -33.81 0.67 -15.78
N TYR A 381 -33.86 0.86 -14.45
CA TYR A 381 -34.96 0.42 -13.60
C TYR A 381 -35.33 -1.08 -13.73
N ALA A 382 -34.46 -1.94 -14.27
CA ALA A 382 -34.80 -3.35 -14.53
C ALA A 382 -35.34 -4.08 -13.29
N PHE A 383 -34.80 -3.79 -12.11
CA PHE A 383 -35.14 -4.40 -10.82
C PHE A 383 -35.51 -3.36 -9.75
N TYR A 384 -35.96 -2.15 -10.12
CA TYR A 384 -36.22 -1.09 -9.12
C TYR A 384 -37.36 -1.45 -8.15
N ASN A 385 -37.32 -0.96 -6.90
CA ASN A 385 -38.35 -1.11 -5.86
C ASN A 385 -38.76 -2.56 -5.57
N ASN A 386 -37.81 -3.48 -5.52
CA ASN A 386 -38.03 -4.84 -5.05
C ASN A 386 -37.83 -4.95 -3.53
N ASP A 387 -38.94 -5.04 -2.79
CA ASP A 387 -38.94 -5.01 -1.32
C ASP A 387 -38.57 -6.34 -0.64
N SER A 388 -38.29 -7.40 -1.40
CA SER A 388 -37.94 -8.73 -0.89
C SER A 388 -36.57 -9.25 -1.35
N LEU A 389 -35.91 -8.51 -2.25
CA LEU A 389 -34.65 -8.93 -2.83
C LEU A 389 -33.52 -8.63 -1.83
N ALA A 390 -33.05 -9.66 -1.15
CA ALA A 390 -32.10 -9.51 -0.04
C ALA A 390 -30.63 -9.54 -0.47
N CYS A 391 -30.35 -10.16 -1.62
CA CYS A 391 -29.02 -10.33 -2.18
C CYS A 391 -29.08 -10.32 -3.70
N VAL A 392 -28.11 -9.67 -4.33
CA VAL A 392 -27.93 -9.68 -5.78
C VAL A 392 -26.46 -9.93 -6.11
N GLU A 393 -26.23 -10.76 -7.10
CA GLU A 393 -24.90 -11.08 -7.59
C GLU A 393 -24.86 -10.78 -9.07
N ILE A 394 -24.10 -9.75 -9.43
CA ILE A 394 -23.98 -9.28 -10.80
C ILE A 394 -22.65 -9.84 -11.32
N PRO A 395 -22.66 -10.87 -12.20
CA PRO A 395 -21.44 -11.51 -12.65
C PRO A 395 -20.61 -10.56 -13.52
N GLY A 396 -19.30 -10.83 -13.63
CA GLY A 396 -18.39 -10.02 -14.47
C GLY A 396 -18.72 -10.01 -15.96
N SER A 397 -19.58 -10.94 -16.42
CA SER A 397 -20.13 -10.88 -17.79
C SER A 397 -20.98 -9.63 -18.00
N VAL A 398 -21.69 -9.15 -16.96
CA VAL A 398 -22.51 -7.94 -17.00
C VAL A 398 -21.56 -6.75 -16.95
N ARG A 399 -21.34 -6.09 -18.09
CA ARG A 399 -20.44 -4.93 -18.17
C ARG A 399 -21.07 -3.65 -17.63
N THR A 400 -22.39 -3.48 -17.82
CA THR A 400 -23.09 -2.24 -17.47
C THR A 400 -24.34 -2.48 -16.65
N ILE A 401 -24.49 -1.68 -15.59
CA ILE A 401 -25.72 -1.58 -14.79
C ILE A 401 -26.40 -0.25 -15.12
N GLY A 402 -27.64 -0.29 -15.59
CA GLY A 402 -28.39 0.89 -16.00
C GLY A 402 -28.80 1.81 -14.85
N GLU A 403 -29.26 3.02 -15.21
CA GLU A 403 -29.76 4.01 -14.25
C GLU A 403 -30.86 3.41 -13.37
N SER A 404 -30.73 3.60 -12.05
CA SER A 404 -31.73 3.15 -11.07
C SER A 404 -32.09 1.67 -11.14
N ALA A 405 -31.23 0.80 -11.70
CA ALA A 405 -31.53 -0.61 -11.95
C ALA A 405 -32.04 -1.36 -10.70
N PHE A 406 -31.51 -1.07 -9.51
CA PHE A 406 -31.89 -1.65 -8.21
C PHE A 406 -32.29 -0.55 -7.20
N SER A 407 -32.67 0.63 -7.70
CA SER A 407 -33.03 1.77 -6.86
C SER A 407 -34.27 1.45 -6.03
N GLY A 408 -34.18 1.69 -4.72
CA GLY A 408 -35.29 1.44 -3.79
C GLY A 408 -35.47 -0.03 -3.40
N ASP A 409 -34.51 -0.91 -3.69
CA ASP A 409 -34.52 -2.29 -3.20
C ASP A 409 -34.20 -2.32 -1.71
N THR A 410 -35.19 -1.96 -0.88
CA THR A 410 -34.98 -1.62 0.53
C THR A 410 -34.65 -2.81 1.42
N ALA A 411 -34.86 -4.04 0.93
CA ALA A 411 -34.45 -5.27 1.59
C ALA A 411 -33.05 -5.73 1.17
N LEU A 412 -32.44 -5.11 0.15
CA LEU A 412 -31.11 -5.48 -0.32
C LEU A 412 -30.10 -5.24 0.79
N LYS A 413 -29.49 -6.33 1.26
CA LYS A 413 -28.48 -6.31 2.33
C LYS A 413 -27.08 -6.49 1.80
N ARG A 414 -26.95 -7.20 0.68
CA ARG A 414 -25.67 -7.68 0.16
C ARG A 414 -25.64 -7.61 -1.35
N LEU A 415 -24.50 -7.21 -1.89
CA LEU A 415 -24.35 -6.95 -3.31
C LEU A 415 -22.93 -7.30 -3.76
N TYR A 416 -22.83 -8.16 -4.78
CA TYR A 416 -21.58 -8.39 -5.50
C TYR A 416 -21.69 -7.76 -6.89
N ILE A 417 -20.71 -6.94 -7.27
CA ILE A 417 -20.68 -6.24 -8.56
C ILE A 417 -19.41 -6.61 -9.33
N GLY A 418 -19.59 -7.37 -10.41
CA GLY A 418 -18.55 -7.61 -11.41
C GLY A 418 -18.54 -6.62 -12.58
N SER A 419 -19.45 -5.65 -12.61
CA SER A 419 -19.65 -4.75 -13.75
C SER A 419 -18.61 -3.64 -13.85
N GLU A 420 -18.07 -3.44 -15.05
CA GLU A 420 -17.12 -2.36 -15.34
C GLU A 420 -17.70 -0.98 -14.98
N GLU A 421 -18.99 -0.75 -15.29
CA GLU A 421 -19.68 0.53 -15.07
C GLU A 421 -20.97 0.37 -14.24
N ILE A 422 -21.05 1.11 -13.13
CA ILE A 422 -22.25 1.19 -12.28
C ILE A 422 -23.03 2.46 -12.62
N GLY A 423 -24.28 2.34 -13.08
CA GLY A 423 -25.10 3.47 -13.49
C GLY A 423 -25.50 4.43 -12.38
N LYS A 424 -25.96 5.62 -12.80
CA LYS A 424 -26.53 6.65 -11.91
C LYS A 424 -27.64 6.05 -11.04
N GLN A 425 -27.60 6.32 -9.75
CA GLN A 425 -28.61 5.87 -8.78
C GLN A 425 -28.87 4.35 -8.77
N ALA A 426 -27.96 3.53 -9.31
CA ALA A 426 -28.17 2.09 -9.50
C ALA A 426 -28.65 1.39 -8.22
N PHE A 427 -28.11 1.76 -7.05
CA PHE A 427 -28.47 1.23 -5.73
C PHE A 427 -28.94 2.34 -4.77
N PHE A 428 -29.52 3.41 -5.33
CA PHE A 428 -30.04 4.53 -4.53
C PHE A 428 -31.05 4.01 -3.50
N ASN A 429 -30.89 4.44 -2.25
CA ASN A 429 -31.84 4.16 -1.18
C ASN A 429 -32.04 2.66 -0.87
N CYS A 430 -31.03 1.82 -1.15
CA CYS A 430 -30.92 0.47 -0.61
C CYS A 430 -30.54 0.51 0.88
N LYS A 431 -31.50 0.90 1.73
CA LYS A 431 -31.25 1.30 3.13
C LYS A 431 -30.68 0.20 4.04
N GLN A 432 -30.86 -1.07 3.67
CA GLN A 432 -30.35 -2.21 4.42
C GLN A 432 -29.03 -2.75 3.85
N LEU A 433 -28.47 -2.12 2.82
CA LEU A 433 -27.24 -2.55 2.19
C LEU A 433 -26.09 -2.36 3.17
N VAL A 434 -25.55 -3.47 3.68
CA VAL A 434 -24.46 -3.51 4.67
C VAL A 434 -23.15 -3.92 4.01
N ASP A 435 -23.23 -4.75 2.98
CA ASP A 435 -22.11 -5.48 2.39
C ASP A 435 -22.09 -5.28 0.87
N VAL A 436 -21.03 -4.67 0.37
CA VAL A 436 -20.82 -4.40 -1.05
C VAL A 436 -19.42 -4.87 -1.41
N THR A 437 -19.35 -5.81 -2.35
CA THR A 437 -18.09 -6.28 -2.93
C THR A 437 -18.01 -5.82 -4.37
N LEU A 438 -16.95 -5.09 -4.70
CA LEU A 438 -16.61 -4.66 -6.05
C LEU A 438 -15.48 -5.56 -6.56
N ALA A 439 -15.67 -6.19 -7.72
CA ALA A 439 -14.62 -7.02 -8.33
C ALA A 439 -13.52 -6.18 -8.97
N GLU A 440 -12.32 -6.75 -9.12
CA GLU A 440 -11.30 -6.19 -10.00
C GLU A 440 -11.84 -6.07 -11.43
N GLY A 441 -11.64 -4.89 -12.04
CA GLY A 441 -12.23 -4.49 -13.31
C GLY A 441 -13.39 -3.48 -13.20
N VAL A 442 -13.98 -3.27 -12.02
CA VAL A 442 -14.91 -2.16 -11.79
C VAL A 442 -14.14 -0.84 -11.88
N ARG A 443 -14.56 0.07 -12.76
CA ARG A 443 -13.82 1.30 -13.07
C ARG A 443 -14.40 2.55 -12.41
N SER A 444 -15.72 2.65 -12.32
CA SER A 444 -16.36 3.88 -11.84
C SER A 444 -17.79 3.69 -11.37
N THR A 445 -18.28 4.70 -10.64
CA THR A 445 -19.70 4.84 -10.30
C THR A 445 -20.31 6.05 -10.97
N GLY A 446 -21.55 5.90 -11.44
CA GLY A 446 -22.41 7.01 -11.80
C GLY A 446 -22.90 7.77 -10.57
N SER A 447 -23.46 8.96 -10.81
CA SER A 447 -23.91 9.83 -9.72
C SER A 447 -24.91 9.14 -8.79
N ALA A 448 -24.74 9.32 -7.48
CA ALA A 448 -25.62 8.81 -6.44
C ALA A 448 -25.81 7.28 -6.44
N ALA A 449 -24.86 6.51 -6.99
CA ALA A 449 -24.97 5.05 -7.11
C ALA A 449 -25.33 4.35 -5.79
N PHE A 450 -24.73 4.77 -4.66
CA PHE A 450 -24.98 4.22 -3.31
C PHE A 450 -25.56 5.28 -2.35
N GLN A 451 -26.14 6.36 -2.86
CA GLN A 451 -26.68 7.41 -2.00
C GLN A 451 -27.79 6.84 -1.10
N ARG A 452 -27.75 7.19 0.20
CA ARG A 452 -28.67 6.70 1.24
C ARG A 452 -28.64 5.19 1.49
N CYS A 453 -27.53 4.51 1.17
CA CYS A 453 -27.24 3.18 1.69
C CYS A 453 -26.86 3.26 3.18
N ALA A 454 -27.81 3.65 4.03
CA ALA A 454 -27.56 4.07 5.41
C ALA A 454 -27.03 2.96 6.34
N ALA A 455 -27.12 1.68 5.93
CA ALA A 455 -26.56 0.56 6.68
C ALA A 455 -25.13 0.19 6.26
N LEU A 456 -24.59 0.79 5.19
CA LEU A 456 -23.24 0.52 4.70
C LEU A 456 -22.24 1.08 5.72
N THR A 457 -21.29 0.25 6.12
CA THR A 457 -20.29 0.60 7.15
C THR A 457 -18.88 0.66 6.62
N HIS A 458 -18.57 -0.14 5.60
CA HIS A 458 -17.24 -0.26 5.02
C HIS A 458 -17.39 -0.48 3.51
N ILE A 459 -16.44 0.02 2.72
CA ILE A 459 -16.34 -0.35 1.31
C ILE A 459 -14.89 -0.24 0.84
N GLU A 460 -14.51 -1.17 -0.02
CA GLU A 460 -13.21 -1.20 -0.70
C GLU A 460 -13.41 -0.89 -2.18
N LEU A 461 -12.56 -0.03 -2.71
CA LEU A 461 -12.50 0.26 -4.13
C LEU A 461 -11.32 -0.52 -4.72
N PRO A 462 -11.52 -1.31 -5.78
CA PRO A 462 -10.44 -2.09 -6.40
C PRO A 462 -9.39 -1.18 -7.06
N ASP A 463 -8.21 -1.71 -7.35
CA ASP A 463 -7.13 -0.94 -7.99
C ASP A 463 -7.50 -0.48 -9.40
N SER A 464 -8.42 -1.18 -10.07
CA SER A 464 -8.99 -0.75 -11.35
C SER A 464 -9.91 0.47 -11.27
N PHE A 465 -10.31 0.90 -10.07
CA PHE A 465 -11.32 1.93 -9.85
C PHE A 465 -10.73 3.34 -10.00
N THR A 466 -11.13 4.06 -11.04
CA THR A 466 -10.54 5.36 -11.40
C THR A 466 -11.35 6.57 -10.93
N GLU A 467 -12.67 6.45 -10.77
CA GLU A 467 -13.54 7.60 -10.51
C GLU A 467 -14.76 7.27 -9.63
N LEU A 468 -14.90 8.02 -8.53
CA LEU A 468 -16.14 8.07 -7.76
C LEU A 468 -17.05 9.15 -8.32
N GLY A 469 -18.26 8.78 -8.77
CA GLY A 469 -19.24 9.74 -9.24
C GLY A 469 -19.79 10.66 -8.15
N ASP A 470 -20.39 11.78 -8.58
CA ASP A 470 -20.99 12.75 -7.66
C ASP A 470 -22.05 12.09 -6.76
N HIS A 471 -22.05 12.43 -5.47
CA HIS A 471 -23.00 11.92 -4.47
C HIS A 471 -22.93 10.41 -4.22
N THR A 472 -21.90 9.69 -4.69
CA THR A 472 -21.84 8.21 -4.64
C THR A 472 -22.23 7.64 -3.27
N PHE A 473 -21.64 8.11 -2.17
CA PHE A 473 -21.96 7.66 -0.80
C PHE A 473 -22.70 8.73 0.03
N ASN A 474 -23.29 9.73 -0.63
CA ASN A 474 -24.01 10.80 0.05
C ASN A 474 -25.06 10.24 1.03
N GLU A 475 -25.08 10.75 2.26
CA GLU A 475 -25.97 10.29 3.33
C GLU A 475 -25.82 8.80 3.70
N CYS A 476 -24.67 8.16 3.44
CA CYS A 476 -24.29 6.87 4.04
C CYS A 476 -23.84 7.08 5.50
N THR A 477 -24.82 7.32 6.39
CA THR A 477 -24.54 7.84 7.74
C THR A 477 -23.77 6.90 8.65
N ASN A 478 -23.75 5.60 8.37
CA ASN A 478 -23.01 4.59 9.13
C ASN A 478 -21.68 4.19 8.48
N LEU A 479 -21.29 4.80 7.36
CA LEU A 479 -20.04 4.51 6.68
C LEU A 479 -18.87 4.98 7.56
N VAL A 480 -18.09 4.02 8.07
CA VAL A 480 -16.97 4.21 8.99
C VAL A 480 -15.64 4.29 8.25
N SER A 481 -15.47 3.44 7.23
CA SER A 481 -14.22 3.35 6.46
C SER A 481 -14.49 3.20 4.97
N VAL A 482 -13.60 3.80 4.18
CA VAL A 482 -13.55 3.67 2.73
C VAL A 482 -12.09 3.48 2.37
N ILE A 483 -11.79 2.39 1.68
CA ILE A 483 -10.41 2.03 1.34
C ILE A 483 -10.26 2.24 -0.16
N PRO A 484 -9.57 3.30 -0.59
CA PRO A 484 -9.41 3.58 -2.00
C PRO A 484 -8.34 2.67 -2.63
N GLY A 485 -8.62 2.18 -3.83
CA GLY A 485 -7.61 1.56 -4.68
C GLY A 485 -6.61 2.58 -5.21
N SER A 486 -5.42 2.11 -5.56
CA SER A 486 -4.32 2.93 -6.08
C SER A 486 -4.64 3.59 -7.43
N GLY A 487 -5.62 3.07 -8.17
CA GLY A 487 -6.10 3.61 -9.44
C GLY A 487 -6.99 4.84 -9.34
N LEU A 488 -7.47 5.24 -8.16
CA LEU A 488 -8.41 6.35 -8.01
C LEU A 488 -7.76 7.68 -8.45
N ARG A 489 -8.42 8.39 -9.36
CA ARG A 489 -7.97 9.69 -9.91
C ARG A 489 -8.91 10.83 -9.56
N ARG A 490 -10.20 10.55 -9.33
CA ARG A 490 -11.21 11.58 -9.09
C ARG A 490 -12.22 11.17 -8.03
N ILE A 491 -12.47 12.09 -7.09
CA ILE A 491 -13.56 12.01 -6.11
C ILE A 491 -14.63 13.02 -6.50
N GLY A 492 -15.82 12.55 -6.89
CA GLY A 492 -16.92 13.40 -7.33
C GLY A 492 -17.51 14.29 -6.24
N GLY A 493 -18.25 15.32 -6.67
CA GLY A 493 -18.86 16.28 -5.78
C GLY A 493 -19.85 15.63 -4.81
N SER A 494 -19.78 15.99 -3.53
CA SER A 494 -20.63 15.46 -2.46
C SER A 494 -20.54 13.94 -2.26
N ALA A 495 -19.47 13.29 -2.75
CA ALA A 495 -19.28 11.85 -2.66
C ALA A 495 -19.47 11.31 -1.23
N PHE A 496 -18.93 11.99 -0.22
CA PHE A 496 -19.04 11.61 1.20
C PHE A 496 -19.83 12.62 2.04
N TYR A 497 -20.63 13.47 1.40
CA TYR A 497 -21.44 14.48 2.11
C TYR A 497 -22.35 13.84 3.17
N LYS A 498 -22.25 14.32 4.40
CA LYS A 498 -22.96 13.79 5.60
C LYS A 498 -22.66 12.30 5.92
N CYS A 499 -21.52 11.76 5.52
CA CYS A 499 -21.02 10.47 6.03
C CYS A 499 -20.46 10.63 7.45
N LYS A 500 -21.34 10.90 8.42
CA LYS A 500 -20.97 11.35 9.78
C LYS A 500 -20.15 10.35 10.60
N SER A 501 -20.16 9.07 10.23
CA SER A 501 -19.43 8.02 10.94
C SER A 501 -18.03 7.79 10.38
N LEU A 502 -17.68 8.43 9.24
CA LEU A 502 -16.39 8.24 8.60
C LEU A 502 -15.29 8.66 9.58
N GLN A 503 -14.24 7.86 9.70
CA GLN A 503 -13.15 8.14 10.65
C GLN A 503 -11.91 8.76 10.02
N GLY A 504 -11.84 8.80 8.69
CA GLY A 504 -10.72 9.31 7.92
C GLY A 504 -10.86 8.89 6.46
N PHE A 505 -9.90 9.30 5.64
CA PHE A 505 -9.78 8.88 4.25
C PHE A 505 -8.32 9.01 3.83
N ASP A 506 -7.72 7.90 3.39
CA ASP A 506 -6.33 7.87 2.94
C ASP A 506 -6.29 8.21 1.45
N PHE A 507 -5.72 9.36 1.07
CA PHE A 507 -5.73 9.80 -0.31
C PHE A 507 -4.65 9.05 -1.13
N PRO A 508 -5.01 8.38 -2.24
CA PRO A 508 -4.02 7.67 -3.06
C PRO A 508 -3.13 8.64 -3.84
N ALA A 509 -1.86 8.30 -4.01
CA ALA A 509 -0.84 9.17 -4.62
C ALA A 509 -1.21 9.66 -6.04
N GLY A 510 -1.98 8.87 -6.80
CA GLY A 510 -2.41 9.22 -8.15
C GLY A 510 -3.61 10.17 -8.24
N LEU A 511 -4.20 10.61 -7.12
CA LEU A 511 -5.42 11.42 -7.11
C LEU A 511 -5.19 12.81 -7.73
N LYS A 512 -6.10 13.23 -8.62
CA LYS A 512 -6.03 14.50 -9.36
C LYS A 512 -7.10 15.51 -8.95
N GLU A 513 -8.29 15.05 -8.56
CA GLU A 513 -9.42 15.94 -8.27
C GLU A 513 -10.21 15.49 -7.04
N ILE A 514 -10.49 16.47 -6.17
CA ILE A 514 -11.48 16.38 -5.08
C ILE A 514 -12.61 17.35 -5.41
N GLY A 515 -13.78 16.82 -5.72
CA GLY A 515 -14.94 17.59 -6.19
C GLY A 515 -15.68 18.38 -5.10
N ASP A 516 -16.63 19.19 -5.54
CA ASP A 516 -17.37 20.11 -4.68
C ASP A 516 -18.07 19.41 -3.52
N SER A 517 -17.85 19.89 -2.29
CA SER A 517 -18.47 19.36 -1.07
C SER A 517 -18.16 17.87 -0.79
N ALA A 518 -17.15 17.28 -1.43
CA ALA A 518 -16.84 15.85 -1.32
C ALA A 518 -16.77 15.36 0.13
N PHE A 519 -16.11 16.12 1.01
CA PHE A 519 -15.96 15.86 2.44
C PHE A 519 -16.60 16.98 3.29
N SER A 520 -17.70 17.57 2.81
CA SER A 520 -18.42 18.60 3.55
C SER A 520 -19.34 18.00 4.61
N HIS A 521 -19.42 18.67 5.76
CA HIS A 521 -20.25 18.24 6.91
C HIS A 521 -19.85 16.86 7.48
N ILE A 522 -18.58 16.51 7.36
CA ILE A 522 -17.90 15.48 8.14
C ILE A 522 -16.76 16.16 8.91
N ASP A 523 -16.42 15.72 10.12
CA ASP A 523 -15.39 16.34 10.98
C ASP A 523 -14.36 15.28 11.41
N VAL A 524 -13.55 14.87 10.45
CA VAL A 524 -12.79 13.61 10.49
C VAL A 524 -11.28 13.81 10.36
N PHE A 525 -10.82 14.96 9.86
CA PHE A 525 -9.40 15.22 9.58
C PHE A 525 -8.78 16.10 10.69
N PRO A 526 -8.05 15.51 11.67
CA PRO A 526 -7.16 16.28 12.55
C PRO A 526 -5.89 16.74 11.81
N GLU A 527 -5.46 15.93 10.85
CA GLU A 527 -4.39 16.17 9.88
C GLU A 527 -4.95 15.84 8.49
N LEU A 528 -4.47 16.55 7.48
CA LEU A 528 -4.91 16.38 6.11
C LEU A 528 -3.69 16.28 5.19
N ASP A 529 -3.32 15.05 4.86
CA ASP A 529 -2.27 14.75 3.90
C ASP A 529 -2.85 14.70 2.49
N LEU A 530 -2.47 15.66 1.65
CA LEU A 530 -2.95 15.78 0.26
C LEU A 530 -1.83 15.32 -0.67
N PRO A 531 -2.13 14.49 -1.70
CA PRO A 531 -1.09 13.92 -2.55
C PRO A 531 -0.44 14.97 -3.46
N ASP A 532 0.87 14.84 -3.67
CA ASP A 532 1.70 15.77 -4.47
C ASP A 532 1.25 15.97 -5.93
N GLY A 533 0.42 15.06 -6.44
CA GLY A 533 -0.13 15.12 -7.81
C GLY A 533 -1.49 15.80 -7.93
N LEU A 534 -2.09 16.29 -6.82
CA LEU A 534 -3.44 16.83 -6.78
C LEU A 534 -3.56 18.17 -7.51
N GLU A 535 -4.53 18.32 -8.40
CA GLU A 535 -4.67 19.53 -9.24
C GLU A 535 -5.83 20.41 -8.81
N ILE A 536 -6.92 19.82 -8.32
CA ILE A 536 -8.20 20.51 -8.07
C ILE A 536 -8.75 20.16 -6.67
N ILE A 537 -9.05 21.21 -5.90
CA ILE A 537 -9.85 21.15 -4.67
C ILE A 537 -11.13 21.98 -4.91
N GLY A 538 -12.28 21.31 -4.98
CA GLY A 538 -13.57 21.89 -5.35
C GLY A 538 -14.22 22.77 -4.28
N ASP A 539 -15.34 23.37 -4.66
CA ASP A 539 -16.12 24.27 -3.81
C ASP A 539 -16.63 23.55 -2.57
N TYR A 540 -16.42 24.11 -1.38
CA TYR A 540 -16.86 23.57 -0.09
C TYR A 540 -16.29 22.17 0.27
N ALA A 541 -15.24 21.70 -0.42
CA ALA A 541 -14.72 20.33 -0.33
C ALA A 541 -14.50 19.82 1.11
N PHE A 542 -13.91 20.65 1.98
CA PHE A 542 -13.53 20.34 3.36
C PHE A 542 -14.16 21.31 4.38
N VAL A 543 -15.40 21.74 4.15
CA VAL A 543 -16.08 22.64 5.08
C VAL A 543 -16.27 22.00 6.45
N GLY A 544 -15.84 22.72 7.49
CA GLY A 544 -16.12 22.39 8.88
C GLY A 544 -15.21 21.33 9.49
N GLN A 545 -13.97 21.15 8.99
CA GLN A 545 -12.96 20.33 9.68
C GLN A 545 -12.47 21.04 10.94
N THR A 546 -13.19 20.88 12.04
CA THR A 546 -12.93 21.60 13.29
C THR A 546 -11.76 21.05 14.09
N LYS A 547 -11.20 19.91 13.67
CA LYS A 547 -10.00 19.30 14.25
C LYS A 547 -8.72 19.62 13.49
N LEU A 548 -8.80 20.07 12.24
CA LEU A 548 -7.64 20.33 11.39
C LEU A 548 -6.83 21.51 11.95
N THR A 549 -5.55 21.29 12.24
CA THR A 549 -4.67 22.30 12.87
C THR A 549 -3.67 22.93 11.92
N GLU A 550 -3.21 22.19 10.91
CA GLU A 550 -2.28 22.66 9.89
C GLU A 550 -2.78 22.22 8.51
N LEU A 551 -2.47 22.99 7.48
CA LEU A 551 -2.85 22.68 6.12
C LEU A 551 -1.74 23.06 5.15
N VAL A 552 -1.29 22.07 4.39
CA VAL A 552 -0.38 22.25 3.26
C VAL A 552 -1.15 21.91 1.99
N ILE A 553 -1.28 22.89 1.09
CA ILE A 553 -1.79 22.68 -0.26
C ILE A 553 -0.60 22.30 -1.16
N PRO A 554 -0.62 21.14 -1.84
CA PRO A 554 0.47 20.73 -2.73
C PRO A 554 0.73 21.73 -3.87
N ASP A 555 1.97 21.79 -4.34
CA ASP A 555 2.39 22.75 -5.37
C ASP A 555 1.73 22.50 -6.73
N SER A 556 1.25 21.29 -6.98
CA SER A 556 0.49 20.90 -8.16
C SER A 556 -0.93 21.48 -8.22
N VAL A 557 -1.47 21.98 -7.11
CA VAL A 557 -2.86 22.44 -7.05
C VAL A 557 -2.99 23.77 -7.81
N THR A 558 -3.81 23.77 -8.85
CA THR A 558 -4.08 24.95 -9.68
C THR A 558 -5.41 25.60 -9.34
N THR A 559 -6.33 24.85 -8.74
CA THR A 559 -7.69 25.30 -8.41
C THR A 559 -8.02 25.08 -6.94
N LEU A 560 -8.28 26.16 -6.21
CA LEU A 560 -8.81 26.16 -4.85
C LEU A 560 -10.21 26.80 -4.82
N GLY A 561 -11.23 25.96 -4.67
CA GLY A 561 -12.63 26.32 -4.78
C GLY A 561 -13.18 27.24 -3.69
N LYS A 562 -14.36 27.80 -3.94
CA LYS A 562 -15.11 28.64 -3.01
C LYS A 562 -15.36 27.89 -1.70
N ALA A 563 -15.03 28.51 -0.58
CA ALA A 563 -15.27 27.97 0.76
C ALA A 563 -14.66 26.58 1.01
N ALA A 564 -13.65 26.16 0.24
CA ALA A 564 -13.05 24.83 0.32
C ALA A 564 -12.71 24.40 1.75
N PHE A 565 -12.18 25.31 2.59
CA PHE A 565 -11.81 25.06 3.98
C PHE A 565 -12.57 25.98 4.97
N SER A 566 -13.76 26.45 4.60
CA SER A 566 -14.56 27.31 5.46
C SER A 566 -14.96 26.59 6.75
N GLY A 567 -14.80 27.25 7.90
CA GLY A 567 -15.14 26.73 9.21
C GLY A 567 -14.12 25.76 9.82
N CYS A 568 -12.90 25.65 9.26
CA CYS A 568 -11.80 24.90 9.88
C CYS A 568 -11.26 25.66 11.10
N SER A 569 -12.05 25.70 12.16
CA SER A 569 -11.87 26.63 13.28
C SER A 569 -10.65 26.37 14.17
N ALA A 570 -10.02 25.20 14.07
CA ALA A 570 -8.78 24.86 14.76
C ALA A 570 -7.50 25.14 13.96
N LEU A 571 -7.64 25.48 12.67
CA LEU A 571 -6.54 25.68 11.75
C LEU A 571 -5.68 26.87 12.20
N LYS A 572 -4.39 26.65 12.40
CA LYS A 572 -3.39 27.64 12.88
C LYS A 572 -2.47 28.11 11.76
N THR A 573 -2.02 27.21 10.90
CA THR A 573 -1.09 27.49 9.81
C THR A 573 -1.65 26.99 8.48
N VAL A 574 -1.47 27.77 7.43
CA VAL A 574 -1.82 27.39 6.05
C VAL A 574 -0.65 27.71 5.13
N ARG A 575 -0.22 26.73 4.34
CA ARG A 575 0.72 26.91 3.22
C ARG A 575 0.01 26.65 1.90
N LEU A 576 -0.11 27.67 1.07
CA LEU A 576 -0.63 27.55 -0.29
C LEU A 576 0.45 27.03 -1.24
N GLY A 577 0.07 26.21 -2.21
CA GLY A 577 0.98 25.59 -3.19
C GLY A 577 1.29 26.51 -4.36
N GLU A 578 2.50 26.40 -4.91
CA GLU A 578 3.07 27.30 -5.94
C GLU A 578 2.23 27.38 -7.24
N GLY A 579 1.45 26.35 -7.58
CA GLY A 579 0.58 26.32 -8.76
C GLY A 579 -0.68 27.20 -8.68
N LEU A 580 -1.00 27.78 -7.51
CA LEU A 580 -2.21 28.58 -7.33
C LEU A 580 -2.08 29.99 -7.92
N THR A 581 -3.10 30.41 -8.67
CA THR A 581 -3.22 31.77 -9.21
C THR A 581 -4.22 32.65 -8.46
N ALA A 582 -5.15 32.03 -7.73
CA ALA A 582 -6.21 32.71 -6.99
C ALA A 582 -6.66 31.87 -5.78
N VAL A 583 -7.15 32.54 -4.75
CA VAL A 583 -7.80 31.92 -3.58
C VAL A 583 -9.31 32.11 -3.70
N GLY A 584 -10.08 31.01 -3.66
CA GLY A 584 -11.54 31.04 -3.81
C GLY A 584 -12.25 31.91 -2.77
N ALA A 585 -13.43 32.45 -3.14
CA ALA A 585 -14.27 33.22 -2.21
C ALA A 585 -14.59 32.39 -0.96
N ASN A 586 -14.56 32.99 0.23
CA ASN A 586 -14.74 32.29 1.51
C ASN A 586 -13.79 31.12 1.80
N ALA A 587 -12.73 30.87 1.02
CA ALA A 587 -11.90 29.64 1.12
C ALA A 587 -11.50 29.25 2.54
N PHE A 588 -11.09 30.23 3.37
CA PHE A 588 -10.70 30.05 4.77
C PHE A 588 -11.61 30.83 5.73
N SER A 589 -12.84 31.11 5.32
CA SER A 589 -13.77 31.86 6.16
C SER A 589 -14.02 31.13 7.48
N SER A 590 -14.07 31.86 8.59
CA SER A 590 -14.26 31.30 9.94
C SER A 590 -13.16 30.34 10.42
N CYS A 591 -11.95 30.38 9.85
CA CYS A 591 -10.75 29.76 10.43
C CYS A 591 -10.25 30.60 11.61
N THR A 592 -10.97 30.54 12.72
CA THR A 592 -10.84 31.51 13.84
C THR A 592 -9.50 31.49 14.57
N LYS A 593 -8.73 30.41 14.44
CA LYS A 593 -7.40 30.23 15.06
C LYS A 593 -6.24 30.40 14.07
N LEU A 594 -6.51 30.75 12.81
CA LEU A 594 -5.47 30.90 11.81
C LEU A 594 -4.55 32.05 12.24
N GLU A 595 -3.29 31.75 12.49
CA GLU A 595 -2.26 32.67 12.99
C GLU A 595 -1.29 33.05 11.86
N GLU A 596 -0.97 32.09 10.99
CA GLU A 596 -0.01 32.25 9.90
C GLU A 596 -0.56 31.75 8.56
N LEU A 597 -0.33 32.52 7.48
CA LEU A 597 -0.69 32.16 6.12
C LEU A 597 0.48 32.40 5.17
N THR A 598 0.94 31.35 4.49
CA THR A 598 1.96 31.44 3.43
C THR A 598 1.30 31.43 2.06
N VAL A 599 1.59 32.46 1.25
CA VAL A 599 0.99 32.74 -0.05
C VAL A 599 2.10 32.81 -1.11
N PRO A 600 2.09 31.96 -2.16
CA PRO A 600 3.11 32.01 -3.21
C PRO A 600 2.92 33.22 -4.13
N ALA A 601 3.99 33.60 -4.85
CA ALA A 601 4.01 34.78 -5.71
C ALA A 601 3.01 34.71 -6.87
N GLY A 602 2.62 33.50 -7.29
CA GLY A 602 1.63 33.29 -8.35
C GLY A 602 0.20 33.71 -7.99
N VAL A 603 -0.13 33.88 -6.70
CA VAL A 603 -1.48 34.26 -6.26
C VAL A 603 -1.73 35.75 -6.52
N THR A 604 -2.60 36.02 -7.48
CA THR A 604 -2.93 37.40 -7.92
C THR A 604 -4.27 37.91 -7.40
N SER A 605 -5.11 37.04 -6.82
CA SER A 605 -6.42 37.44 -6.31
C SER A 605 -6.93 36.59 -5.16
N PHE A 606 -7.65 37.23 -4.24
CA PHE A 606 -8.43 36.62 -3.18
C PHE A 606 -9.91 36.91 -3.42
N GLY A 607 -10.72 35.86 -3.53
CA GLY A 607 -12.16 36.00 -3.66
C GLY A 607 -12.81 36.66 -2.44
N ASP A 608 -14.03 37.17 -2.63
CA ASP A 608 -14.81 37.81 -1.58
C ASP A 608 -14.86 36.97 -0.30
N TYR A 609 -14.57 37.60 0.84
CA TYR A 609 -14.61 36.96 2.17
C TYR A 609 -13.66 35.77 2.35
N ALA A 610 -12.66 35.56 1.47
CA ALA A 610 -11.70 34.45 1.55
C ALA A 610 -11.14 34.22 2.96
N LEU A 611 -10.85 35.29 3.71
CA LEU A 611 -10.32 35.23 5.07
C LEU A 611 -11.31 35.72 6.13
N SER A 612 -12.58 35.98 5.78
CA SER A 612 -13.55 36.56 6.73
C SER A 612 -13.70 35.70 7.97
N GLY A 613 -13.40 36.26 9.15
CA GLY A 613 -13.44 35.56 10.43
C GLY A 613 -12.09 35.00 10.92
N CYS A 614 -11.00 35.14 10.16
CA CYS A 614 -9.62 34.81 10.58
C CYS A 614 -9.07 35.84 11.58
N SER A 615 -9.73 35.97 12.73
CA SER A 615 -9.46 37.02 13.72
C SER A 615 -8.11 36.94 14.42
N LYS A 616 -7.37 35.83 14.25
CA LYS A 616 -6.07 35.55 14.83
C LYS A 616 -4.91 35.69 13.84
N LEU A 617 -5.19 35.95 12.58
CA LEU A 617 -4.17 36.00 11.54
C LEU A 617 -3.34 37.27 11.77
N THR A 618 -2.11 37.09 12.23
CA THR A 618 -1.18 38.19 12.51
C THR A 618 -0.05 38.26 11.51
N ASP A 619 0.26 37.15 10.83
CA ASP A 619 1.42 37.05 9.96
C ASP A 619 1.03 36.42 8.61
N ILE A 620 1.35 37.12 7.52
CA ILE A 620 1.20 36.61 6.16
C ILE A 620 2.57 36.62 5.49
N TYR A 621 3.01 35.46 5.01
CA TYR A 621 4.27 35.28 4.29
C TYR A 621 3.98 35.26 2.79
N TYR A 622 4.24 36.35 2.10
CA TYR A 622 4.04 36.44 0.66
C TYR A 622 5.35 36.15 -0.08
N GLY A 623 5.32 35.19 -1.00
CA GLY A 623 6.48 34.74 -1.78
C GLY A 623 6.96 35.73 -2.84
N GLY A 624 6.24 36.85 -3.04
CA GLY A 624 6.64 37.93 -3.94
C GLY A 624 7.01 39.23 -3.20
N THR A 625 7.31 40.25 -3.99
CA THR A 625 7.66 41.60 -3.54
C THR A 625 6.45 42.36 -2.98
N GLU A 626 6.71 43.44 -2.23
CA GLU A 626 5.67 44.36 -1.76
C GLU A 626 4.85 44.95 -2.92
N ALA A 627 5.49 45.27 -4.05
CA ALA A 627 4.81 45.80 -5.24
C ALA A 627 3.83 44.80 -5.86
N GLU A 628 4.20 43.51 -5.89
CA GLU A 628 3.31 42.45 -6.36
C GLU A 628 2.14 42.24 -5.39
N TRP A 629 2.40 42.28 -4.07
CA TRP A 629 1.32 42.19 -3.07
C TRP A 629 0.34 43.37 -3.11
N ASP A 630 0.82 44.57 -3.45
CA ASP A 630 -0.02 45.74 -3.66
C ASP A 630 -0.86 45.65 -4.94
N ALA A 631 -0.44 44.82 -5.91
CA ALA A 631 -1.20 44.53 -7.11
C ALA A 631 -2.21 43.38 -6.94
N VAL A 632 -2.10 42.57 -5.88
CA VAL A 632 -3.05 41.49 -5.57
C VAL A 632 -4.45 42.08 -5.38
N ASP A 633 -5.45 41.51 -6.08
CA ASP A 633 -6.85 41.82 -5.81
C ASP A 633 -7.25 41.20 -4.47
N ARG A 634 -7.32 42.03 -3.43
CA ARG A 634 -7.65 41.63 -2.06
C ARG A 634 -9.14 41.29 -1.87
N GLY A 635 -9.97 41.45 -2.90
CA GLY A 635 -11.41 41.22 -2.85
C GLY A 635 -12.13 42.28 -2.01
N ASN A 636 -12.95 41.86 -1.05
CA ASN A 636 -13.85 42.75 -0.34
C ASN A 636 -13.25 43.39 0.94
N TYR A 637 -14.05 44.26 1.57
CA TYR A 637 -13.68 45.01 2.78
C TYR A 637 -13.26 44.12 3.97
N ASP A 638 -13.86 42.94 4.14
CA ASP A 638 -13.53 42.03 5.24
C ASP A 638 -12.11 41.47 5.12
N ASN A 639 -11.73 41.04 3.92
CA ASN A 639 -10.36 40.60 3.64
C ASN A 639 -9.37 41.75 3.90
N ILE A 640 -9.68 42.95 3.38
CA ILE A 640 -8.85 44.15 3.54
C ILE A 640 -8.64 44.47 5.03
N GLN A 641 -9.68 44.39 5.87
CA GLN A 641 -9.54 44.63 7.31
C GLN A 641 -8.62 43.63 8.04
N ILE A 642 -8.44 42.43 7.49
CA ILE A 642 -7.51 41.43 8.01
C ILE A 642 -6.11 41.72 7.50
N PHE A 643 -5.96 41.99 6.20
CA PHE A 643 -4.68 42.39 5.60
C PHE A 643 -4.10 43.65 6.24
N ASP A 644 -4.94 44.64 6.58
CA ASP A 644 -4.53 45.88 7.26
C ASP A 644 -4.02 45.66 8.69
N LYS A 645 -4.36 44.52 9.32
CA LYS A 645 -3.96 44.17 10.69
C LYS A 645 -2.81 43.18 10.75
N ALA A 646 -2.67 42.34 9.72
CA ALA A 646 -1.59 41.39 9.62
C ALA A 646 -0.28 42.08 9.23
N THR A 647 0.83 41.60 9.79
CA THR A 647 2.16 41.91 9.30
C THR A 647 2.37 41.10 8.03
N ILE A 648 2.50 41.78 6.90
CA ILE A 648 2.85 41.11 5.66
C ILE A 648 4.37 41.06 5.57
N HIS A 649 4.89 39.85 5.59
CA HIS A 649 6.29 39.55 5.38
C HIS A 649 6.47 39.32 3.90
N TYR A 650 6.99 40.33 3.23
CA TYR A 650 7.41 40.21 1.84
C TYR A 650 8.78 39.57 1.78
N VAL A 651 9.08 39.11 0.60
CA VAL A 651 10.43 39.20 0.08
C VAL A 651 10.94 40.65 0.24
N VAL A 652 11.88 40.88 1.16
CA VAL A 652 12.44 42.23 1.40
C VAL A 652 13.48 42.54 0.31
N PRO A 653 13.36 43.65 -0.44
CA PRO A 653 14.31 44.04 -1.49
C PRO A 653 15.74 44.36 -1.03
N ASP A 654 16.08 44.23 0.24
CA ASP A 654 17.40 44.67 0.77
C ASP A 654 18.41 43.53 0.96
N ASP A 655 17.96 42.26 0.94
CA ASP A 655 18.85 41.14 0.64
C ASP A 655 18.44 40.51 -0.69
N VAL A 656 18.13 41.37 -1.66
CA VAL A 656 18.07 40.98 -3.07
C VAL A 656 19.17 41.69 -3.82
N GLY A 657 19.70 41.04 -4.83
CA GLY A 657 20.68 41.65 -5.69
C GLY A 657 20.77 40.93 -7.02
N GLU A 658 21.58 41.51 -7.89
CA GLU A 658 21.94 40.91 -9.16
C GLU A 658 23.27 40.18 -8.99
N VAL A 659 23.40 39.02 -9.61
CA VAL A 659 24.70 38.39 -9.81
C VAL A 659 25.42 39.16 -10.94
N PRO A 660 26.63 39.69 -10.71
CA PRO A 660 27.35 40.50 -11.70
C PRO A 660 27.42 39.85 -13.08
N ASP A 661 27.31 40.68 -14.13
CA ASP A 661 27.41 40.27 -15.54
C ASP A 661 26.46 39.12 -15.96
N SER A 662 25.33 38.95 -15.25
CA SER A 662 24.31 37.93 -15.56
C SER A 662 22.88 38.48 -15.44
N ALA A 663 21.88 37.75 -15.95
CA ALA A 663 20.45 38.03 -15.72
C ALA A 663 19.89 37.26 -14.51
N ILE A 664 20.77 36.86 -13.59
CA ILE A 664 20.46 36.09 -12.41
C ILE A 664 20.31 37.04 -11.22
N HIS A 665 19.22 36.87 -10.50
CA HIS A 665 18.87 37.59 -9.29
C HIS A 665 18.92 36.63 -8.11
N TRP A 666 19.16 37.17 -6.93
CA TRP A 666 19.11 36.42 -5.69
C TRP A 666 18.29 37.17 -4.65
N GLN A 667 17.78 36.43 -3.68
CA GLN A 667 16.95 36.92 -2.61
C GLN A 667 17.16 36.10 -1.35
N LEU A 668 17.42 36.72 -0.21
CA LEU A 668 17.45 36.05 1.08
C LEU A 668 16.25 36.46 1.94
N ALA A 669 15.49 35.46 2.42
CA ALA A 669 14.39 35.66 3.37
C ALA A 669 14.40 34.59 4.45
N LYS A 670 14.51 35.01 5.72
CA LYS A 670 14.47 34.12 6.90
C LYS A 670 15.42 32.90 6.81
N GLY A 671 16.63 33.11 6.31
CA GLY A 671 17.63 32.04 6.12
C GLY A 671 17.42 31.16 4.89
N VAL A 672 16.45 31.48 4.02
CA VAL A 672 16.26 30.84 2.71
C VAL A 672 16.77 31.77 1.62
N LEU A 673 17.86 31.39 0.96
CA LEU A 673 18.42 32.07 -0.20
C LEU A 673 17.81 31.50 -1.48
N THR A 674 16.98 32.28 -2.17
CA THR A 674 16.38 31.93 -3.46
C THR A 674 17.17 32.59 -4.58
N ILE A 675 17.60 31.81 -5.57
CA ILE A 675 18.31 32.29 -6.75
C ILE A 675 17.45 32.00 -7.98
N TYR A 676 17.21 33.00 -8.81
CA TYR A 676 16.24 32.94 -9.90
C TYR A 676 16.60 33.91 -11.03
N GLY A 677 16.06 33.70 -12.23
CA GLY A 677 16.42 34.46 -13.43
C GLY A 677 16.75 33.52 -14.58
N GLU A 678 17.15 34.08 -15.72
CA GLU A 678 17.34 33.32 -16.96
C GLU A 678 18.82 33.27 -17.35
N GLY A 679 19.35 32.04 -17.52
CA GLY A 679 20.68 31.80 -18.05
C GLY A 679 21.74 31.50 -17.00
N ALA A 680 22.98 31.86 -17.34
CA ALA A 680 24.15 31.37 -16.62
C ALA A 680 24.54 32.24 -15.41
N MET A 681 24.82 31.62 -14.26
CA MET A 681 25.38 32.29 -13.09
C MET A 681 26.89 32.48 -13.26
N ALA A 682 27.41 33.66 -12.91
CA ALA A 682 28.85 33.95 -12.93
C ALA A 682 29.62 33.15 -11.87
N ASP A 683 30.89 32.83 -12.15
CA ASP A 683 31.82 32.23 -11.20
C ASP A 683 32.30 33.25 -10.16
N PHE A 684 32.52 32.80 -8.93
CA PHE A 684 33.01 33.61 -7.82
C PHE A 684 34.40 33.16 -7.36
N SER A 685 35.09 33.98 -6.57
CA SER A 685 36.42 33.69 -6.02
C SER A 685 36.65 34.43 -4.69
N GLU A 686 37.77 34.15 -4.00
CA GLU A 686 38.16 34.93 -2.81
C GLU A 686 38.32 36.43 -3.10
N SER A 687 38.73 36.80 -4.32
CA SER A 687 38.87 38.20 -4.74
C SER A 687 37.56 38.83 -5.22
N GLU A 688 36.59 38.01 -5.64
CA GLU A 688 35.29 38.41 -6.20
C GLU A 688 34.19 37.47 -5.66
N PRO A 689 33.76 37.64 -4.40
CA PRO A 689 32.87 36.69 -3.74
C PRO A 689 31.41 36.79 -4.21
N ALA A 690 30.64 35.73 -3.94
CA ALA A 690 29.21 35.71 -4.20
C ALA A 690 28.48 36.88 -3.50
N PRO A 691 27.47 37.51 -4.12
CA PRO A 691 26.79 38.68 -3.57
C PRO A 691 26.20 38.51 -2.16
N TRP A 692 25.84 37.27 -1.80
CA TRP A 692 25.28 36.91 -0.50
C TRP A 692 26.32 36.44 0.53
N GLN A 693 27.63 36.56 0.25
CA GLN A 693 28.70 36.10 1.15
C GLN A 693 28.58 36.72 2.55
N THR A 694 28.11 37.97 2.66
CA THR A 694 27.92 38.64 3.95
C THR A 694 26.86 37.96 4.85
N HIS A 695 26.04 37.06 4.30
CA HIS A 695 24.94 36.36 4.99
C HIS A 695 25.20 34.86 5.24
N TRP A 696 26.41 34.37 5.01
CA TRP A 696 26.82 32.97 5.18
C TRP A 696 26.51 32.31 6.55
N GLU A 697 26.38 33.10 7.63
CA GLU A 697 25.98 32.62 8.97
C GLU A 697 24.46 32.54 9.16
N GLU A 698 23.68 33.12 8.24
CA GLU A 698 22.22 33.22 8.27
C GLU A 698 21.54 32.25 7.28
N ILE A 699 22.18 31.98 6.15
CA ILE A 699 21.66 31.08 5.12
C ILE A 699 21.61 29.63 5.67
N ARG A 700 20.40 29.12 5.87
CA ARG A 700 20.09 27.73 6.28
C ARG A 700 19.68 26.85 5.10
N LYS A 701 19.07 27.44 4.08
CA LYS A 701 18.58 26.76 2.88
C LYS A 701 18.88 27.59 1.64
N ALA A 702 19.28 26.94 0.55
CA ALA A 702 19.36 27.56 -0.77
C ALA A 702 18.38 26.91 -1.74
N VAL A 703 17.70 27.70 -2.57
CA VAL A 703 16.73 27.23 -3.57
C VAL A 703 17.08 27.88 -4.90
N ILE A 704 17.52 27.08 -5.87
CA ILE A 704 17.80 27.51 -7.24
C ILE A 704 16.52 27.25 -8.04
N ARG A 705 15.91 28.30 -8.58
CA ARG A 705 14.64 28.23 -9.32
C ARG A 705 14.88 27.95 -10.81
N ASP A 706 13.80 27.53 -11.46
CA ASP A 706 13.78 27.23 -12.89
C ASP A 706 14.13 28.48 -13.72
N GLY A 707 14.89 28.29 -14.80
CA GLY A 707 15.49 29.34 -15.63
C GLY A 707 17.00 29.54 -15.41
N VAL A 708 17.52 29.21 -14.23
CA VAL A 708 18.97 29.23 -13.94
C VAL A 708 19.60 27.98 -14.57
N THR A 709 20.57 28.17 -15.47
CA THR A 709 21.16 27.06 -16.25
C THR A 709 22.46 26.51 -15.65
N ASN A 710 23.15 27.27 -14.82
CA ASN A 710 24.29 26.77 -14.03
C ASN A 710 24.38 27.49 -12.68
N VAL A 711 25.05 26.84 -11.72
CA VAL A 711 25.48 27.48 -10.46
C VAL A 711 26.97 27.76 -10.57
N GLY A 712 27.40 29.02 -10.40
CA GLY A 712 28.79 29.42 -10.59
C GLY A 712 29.73 28.89 -9.51
N ALA A 713 31.03 28.82 -9.84
CA ALA A 713 32.07 28.36 -8.92
C ALA A 713 32.05 29.17 -7.61
N TYR A 714 32.29 28.50 -6.47
CA TYR A 714 32.28 29.10 -5.13
C TYR A 714 30.98 29.82 -4.69
N ALA A 715 29.84 29.57 -5.35
CA ALA A 715 28.57 30.26 -5.06
C ALA A 715 28.11 30.17 -3.59
N PHE A 716 28.28 29.02 -2.93
CA PHE A 716 27.92 28.82 -1.52
C PHE A 716 29.15 28.61 -0.63
N ALA A 717 30.35 28.89 -1.14
CA ALA A 717 31.57 28.64 -0.39
C ALA A 717 31.58 29.38 0.96
N GLY A 718 31.79 28.64 2.05
CA GLY A 718 31.82 29.13 3.42
C GLY A 718 30.44 29.33 4.08
N CYS A 719 29.32 28.94 3.45
CA CYS A 719 27.99 29.00 4.08
C CYS A 719 27.86 27.97 5.23
N ASN A 720 28.45 28.31 6.38
CA ASN A 720 28.64 27.41 7.53
C ASN A 720 27.34 27.01 8.23
N ALA A 721 26.21 27.64 7.89
CA ALA A 721 24.91 27.32 8.45
C ALA A 721 23.96 26.64 7.45
N LEU A 722 24.39 26.43 6.20
CA LEU A 722 23.58 25.84 5.14
C LEU A 722 23.39 24.34 5.39
N THR A 723 22.13 23.92 5.48
CA THR A 723 21.70 22.53 5.79
C THR A 723 21.01 21.84 4.61
N GLU A 724 20.38 22.61 3.72
CA GLU A 724 19.61 22.10 2.57
C GLU A 724 19.85 22.95 1.32
N VAL A 725 20.00 22.30 0.17
CA VAL A 725 20.02 22.96 -1.14
C VAL A 725 19.00 22.29 -2.06
N ARG A 726 18.24 23.08 -2.83
CA ARG A 726 17.34 22.57 -3.87
C ARG A 726 17.74 23.09 -5.24
N LEU A 727 17.91 22.19 -6.21
CA LEU A 727 18.25 22.51 -7.59
C LEU A 727 17.03 22.31 -8.48
N ALA A 728 16.61 23.32 -9.24
CA ALA A 728 15.54 23.18 -10.23
C ALA A 728 15.95 22.34 -11.45
N ALA A 729 14.96 21.90 -12.22
CA ALA A 729 15.15 21.07 -13.42
C ALA A 729 15.99 21.75 -14.52
N SER A 730 16.00 23.08 -14.61
CA SER A 730 16.81 23.83 -15.59
C SER A 730 18.32 23.83 -15.33
N VAL A 731 18.77 23.49 -14.12
CA VAL A 731 20.20 23.56 -13.77
C VAL A 731 20.94 22.44 -14.52
N ALA A 732 21.79 22.83 -15.47
CA ALA A 732 22.54 21.93 -16.33
C ALA A 732 24.01 21.77 -15.91
N GLU A 733 24.56 22.66 -15.08
CA GLU A 733 25.97 22.66 -14.71
C GLU A 733 26.19 23.22 -13.28
N LEU A 734 27.12 22.63 -12.53
CA LEU A 734 27.61 23.14 -11.25
C LEU A 734 29.10 23.49 -11.40
N GLY A 735 29.47 24.71 -11.04
CA GLY A 735 30.86 25.17 -11.07
C GLY A 735 31.73 24.52 -10.01
N GLU A 736 33.04 24.76 -10.07
CA GLU A 736 33.98 24.22 -9.11
C GLU A 736 33.73 24.76 -7.68
N ASN A 737 33.83 23.89 -6.67
CA ASN A 737 33.80 24.27 -5.25
C ASN A 737 32.56 25.05 -4.80
N VAL A 738 31.40 24.82 -5.46
CA VAL A 738 30.12 25.48 -5.14
C VAL A 738 29.78 25.40 -3.66
N PHE A 739 30.05 24.28 -2.98
CA PHE A 739 29.69 24.04 -1.58
C PHE A 739 30.90 23.94 -0.63
N ASP A 740 32.07 24.44 -1.03
CA ASP A 740 33.27 24.37 -0.18
C ASP A 740 33.02 25.02 1.20
N GLY A 741 33.46 24.37 2.28
CA GLY A 741 33.26 24.88 3.64
C GLY A 741 31.82 24.83 4.20
N CYS A 742 30.83 24.27 3.50
CA CYS A 742 29.45 24.06 4.00
C CYS A 742 29.35 22.87 4.99
N LYS A 743 29.96 23.01 6.17
CA LYS A 743 30.21 21.92 7.14
C LYS A 743 28.98 21.24 7.76
N VAL A 744 27.81 21.86 7.68
CA VAL A 744 26.56 21.33 8.25
C VAL A 744 25.53 21.00 7.17
N LEU A 745 25.94 20.94 5.90
CA LEU A 745 25.05 20.56 4.80
C LEU A 745 24.63 19.11 4.97
N GLU A 746 23.33 18.88 5.11
CA GLU A 746 22.76 17.54 5.35
C GLU A 746 22.23 16.91 4.06
N ARG A 747 21.72 17.74 3.14
CA ARG A 747 21.14 17.27 1.88
C ARG A 747 21.22 18.27 0.75
N VAL A 748 21.33 17.75 -0.48
CA VAL A 748 21.09 18.47 -1.72
C VAL A 748 20.07 17.68 -2.53
N GLU A 749 18.98 18.35 -2.90
CA GLU A 749 17.83 17.76 -3.60
C GLU A 749 17.74 18.35 -5.02
N ALA A 750 17.89 17.48 -6.02
CA ALA A 750 17.58 17.80 -7.41
C ALA A 750 16.08 17.63 -7.67
N ASP A 751 15.51 18.54 -8.44
CA ASP A 751 14.13 18.42 -8.94
C ASP A 751 13.95 17.09 -9.68
N PRO A 752 12.90 16.29 -9.40
CA PRO A 752 12.65 15.02 -10.08
C PRO A 752 12.49 15.13 -11.61
N GLY A 753 12.18 16.33 -12.12
CA GLY A 753 12.11 16.66 -13.54
C GLY A 753 13.46 17.02 -14.17
N SER A 754 14.57 17.04 -13.41
CA SER A 754 15.90 17.31 -13.95
C SER A 754 16.33 16.24 -14.95
N SER A 755 16.98 16.68 -16.03
CA SER A 755 17.58 15.78 -17.03
C SER A 755 19.07 15.53 -16.80
N VAL A 756 19.66 16.18 -15.79
CA VAL A 756 21.12 16.19 -15.56
C VAL A 756 21.50 15.66 -14.18
N TYR A 757 20.70 15.93 -13.15
CA TYR A 757 21.03 15.57 -11.78
C TYR A 757 19.93 14.75 -11.12
N SER A 758 20.34 13.78 -10.30
CA SER A 758 19.45 13.04 -9.42
C SER A 758 19.93 13.10 -7.97
N SER A 759 19.02 12.95 -7.02
CA SER A 759 19.35 12.90 -5.60
C SER A 759 18.80 11.63 -4.96
N VAL A 760 19.65 10.94 -4.19
CA VAL A 760 19.28 9.74 -3.43
C VAL A 760 19.67 9.99 -1.98
N ASP A 761 18.67 10.04 -1.10
CA ASP A 761 18.87 10.27 0.34
C ASP A 761 19.76 11.51 0.61
N GLY A 762 19.48 12.60 -0.12
CA GLY A 762 20.18 13.88 -0.02
C GLY A 762 21.61 13.92 -0.60
N VAL A 763 22.11 12.85 -1.22
CA VAL A 763 23.39 12.82 -1.96
C VAL A 763 23.14 13.13 -3.43
N LEU A 764 24.00 13.96 -4.03
CA LEU A 764 23.84 14.41 -5.40
C LEU A 764 24.65 13.57 -6.38
N PHE A 765 24.01 13.14 -7.46
CA PHE A 765 24.58 12.38 -8.56
C PHE A 765 24.24 13.04 -9.90
N ASP A 766 24.91 12.59 -10.97
CA ASP A 766 24.36 12.75 -12.31
C ASP A 766 23.04 11.96 -12.47
N GLN A 767 22.31 12.21 -13.56
CA GLN A 767 20.97 11.63 -13.77
C GLN A 767 20.99 10.09 -13.86
N GLU A 768 22.11 9.54 -14.33
CA GLU A 768 22.32 8.10 -14.53
C GLU A 768 22.93 7.41 -13.30
N GLN A 769 23.24 8.19 -12.25
CA GLN A 769 23.93 7.74 -11.03
C GLN A 769 25.28 7.07 -11.30
N GLN A 770 25.96 7.47 -12.38
CA GLN A 770 27.31 7.04 -12.75
C GLN A 770 28.41 7.91 -12.13
N THR A 771 28.08 9.13 -11.73
CA THR A 771 29.02 10.06 -11.11
C THR A 771 28.46 10.55 -9.77
N LEU A 772 29.17 10.30 -8.67
CA LEU A 772 28.87 10.93 -7.39
C LEU A 772 29.47 12.34 -7.39
N LEU A 773 28.60 13.35 -7.42
CA LEU A 773 28.99 14.75 -7.57
C LEU A 773 29.24 15.43 -6.22
N LEU A 774 28.41 15.14 -5.22
CA LEU A 774 28.54 15.75 -3.90
C LEU A 774 27.94 14.87 -2.80
N TYR A 775 28.75 14.60 -1.78
CA TYR A 775 28.31 14.07 -0.49
C TYR A 775 28.20 15.21 0.55
N PRO A 776 27.05 15.41 1.20
CA PRO A 776 26.87 16.51 2.14
C PRO A 776 27.75 16.39 3.41
N ALA A 777 28.59 17.40 3.67
CA ALA A 777 29.63 17.35 4.71
C ALA A 777 29.10 17.32 6.16
N GLY A 778 27.83 17.68 6.39
CA GLY A 778 27.16 17.61 7.69
C GLY A 778 26.71 16.22 8.09
N ARG A 779 26.76 15.23 7.17
CA ARG A 779 26.39 13.84 7.47
C ARG A 779 27.45 13.16 8.32
N ILE A 780 26.99 12.25 9.18
CA ILE A 780 27.82 11.51 10.14
C ILE A 780 27.78 10.02 9.84
N GLY A 781 28.83 9.28 10.22
CA GLY A 781 28.81 7.82 10.18
C GLY A 781 29.48 7.24 8.94
N ARG A 782 28.90 6.19 8.35
CA ARG A 782 29.47 5.48 7.19
C ARG A 782 28.61 5.70 5.97
N TYR A 783 29.23 5.59 4.80
CA TYR A 783 28.52 5.68 3.53
C TYR A 783 28.95 4.58 2.55
N THR A 784 27.97 3.98 1.89
CA THR A 784 28.19 3.03 0.79
C THR A 784 27.85 3.74 -0.51
N VAL A 785 28.85 3.88 -1.38
CA VAL A 785 28.66 4.46 -2.71
C VAL A 785 27.95 3.42 -3.60
N PRO A 786 26.85 3.77 -4.29
CA PRO A 786 26.11 2.85 -5.15
C PRO A 786 26.95 2.23 -6.28
N ASP A 787 26.64 1.01 -6.70
CA ASP A 787 27.38 0.27 -7.72
C ASP A 787 27.31 0.86 -9.12
N THR A 788 26.32 1.70 -9.37
CA THR A 788 26.19 2.43 -10.63
C THR A 788 27.33 3.44 -10.82
N VAL A 789 27.98 3.86 -9.73
CA VAL A 789 28.99 4.93 -9.74
C VAL A 789 30.33 4.44 -10.31
N THR A 790 30.72 5.02 -11.44
CA THR A 790 32.02 4.82 -12.09
C THR A 790 33.04 5.92 -11.78
N GLU A 791 32.57 7.08 -11.33
CA GLU A 791 33.40 8.25 -11.05
C GLU A 791 32.97 8.96 -9.77
N ILE A 792 33.95 9.34 -8.93
CA ILE A 792 33.77 10.28 -7.83
C ILE A 792 34.39 11.60 -8.27
N ALA A 793 33.58 12.64 -8.38
CA ALA A 793 34.01 13.93 -8.89
C ALA A 793 35.06 14.62 -8.00
N ASP A 794 35.75 15.61 -8.56
CA ASP A 794 36.65 16.49 -7.81
C ASP A 794 35.90 17.09 -6.59
N ASN A 795 36.54 17.05 -5.42
CA ASN A 795 36.00 17.56 -4.16
C ASN A 795 34.66 16.95 -3.66
N ALA A 796 34.20 15.82 -4.21
CA ALA A 796 32.88 15.25 -3.89
C ALA A 796 32.62 14.96 -2.39
N PHE A 797 33.65 14.55 -1.63
CA PHE A 797 33.61 14.36 -0.16
C PHE A 797 34.47 15.39 0.59
N ALA A 798 34.88 16.49 -0.05
CA ALA A 798 35.76 17.47 0.58
C ALA A 798 35.14 18.03 1.87
N GLY A 799 35.92 18.07 2.95
CA GLY A 799 35.51 18.60 4.24
C GLY A 799 34.57 17.71 5.07
N CYS A 800 34.29 16.47 4.65
CA CYS A 800 33.44 15.51 5.38
C CYS A 800 34.11 14.98 6.66
N SER A 801 34.25 15.85 7.67
CA SER A 801 35.04 15.61 8.87
C SER A 801 34.46 14.56 9.82
N PHE A 802 33.19 14.17 9.66
CA PHE A 802 32.50 13.15 10.46
C PHE A 802 32.27 11.83 9.71
N LEU A 803 32.72 11.72 8.46
CA LEU A 803 32.68 10.46 7.71
C LEU A 803 33.70 9.49 8.30
N SER A 804 33.20 8.43 8.93
CA SER A 804 34.00 7.42 9.64
C SER A 804 34.43 6.24 8.76
N GLY A 805 33.70 5.97 7.67
CA GLY A 805 34.04 4.91 6.72
C GLY A 805 33.33 5.06 5.38
N VAL A 806 33.99 4.61 4.31
CA VAL A 806 33.44 4.60 2.94
C VAL A 806 33.62 3.23 2.30
N SER A 807 32.57 2.76 1.62
CA SER A 807 32.60 1.57 0.75
C SER A 807 32.49 2.03 -0.71
N LEU A 808 33.48 1.67 -1.53
CA LEU A 808 33.65 2.09 -2.92
C LEU A 808 33.38 0.93 -3.89
N PRO A 809 32.63 1.13 -4.99
CA PRO A 809 32.15 0.04 -5.86
C PRO A 809 33.22 -0.44 -6.84
N LEU A 810 32.99 -1.59 -7.47
CA LEU A 810 33.93 -2.22 -8.41
C LEU A 810 34.05 -1.40 -9.70
N SER A 811 32.92 -0.83 -10.11
CA SER A 811 32.75 0.04 -11.28
C SER A 811 33.56 1.33 -11.20
N LEU A 812 34.07 1.70 -10.02
CA LEU A 812 34.84 2.92 -9.82
C LEU A 812 36.15 2.88 -10.62
N GLY A 813 36.26 3.75 -11.63
CA GLY A 813 37.46 3.94 -12.43
C GLY A 813 38.25 5.20 -12.06
N THR A 814 37.59 6.22 -11.53
CA THR A 814 38.19 7.54 -11.29
C THR A 814 37.74 8.12 -9.94
N VAL A 815 38.71 8.60 -9.17
CA VAL A 815 38.52 9.48 -8.01
C VAL A 815 39.19 10.81 -8.34
N GLY A 816 38.40 11.87 -8.39
CA GLY A 816 38.82 13.22 -8.71
C GLY A 816 39.85 13.81 -7.74
N ASN A 817 40.44 14.94 -8.12
CA ASN A 817 41.36 15.69 -7.27
C ASN A 817 40.63 16.19 -6.02
N GLY A 818 41.27 16.10 -4.85
CA GLY A 818 40.71 16.57 -3.59
C GLY A 818 39.42 15.89 -3.13
N ALA A 819 38.96 14.82 -3.81
CA ALA A 819 37.68 14.18 -3.55
C ALA A 819 37.47 13.82 -2.07
N PHE A 820 38.51 13.39 -1.35
CA PHE A 820 38.48 13.07 0.08
C PHE A 820 39.33 14.03 0.94
N GLU A 821 39.60 15.25 0.47
CA GLU A 821 40.34 16.25 1.24
C GLU A 821 39.58 16.59 2.53
N GLY A 822 40.27 16.70 3.67
CA GLY A 822 39.63 17.08 4.94
C GLY A 822 38.74 16.01 5.62
N CYS A 823 38.63 14.79 5.07
CA CYS A 823 37.95 13.63 5.69
C CYS A 823 38.73 13.08 6.90
N THR A 824 38.80 13.85 7.97
CA THR A 824 39.70 13.59 9.12
C THR A 824 39.28 12.41 10.00
N ALA A 825 37.99 12.08 10.07
CA ALA A 825 37.48 10.91 10.80
C ALA A 825 37.50 9.60 10.00
N LEU A 826 37.85 9.65 8.71
CA LEU A 826 37.85 8.48 7.85
C LEU A 826 38.88 7.48 8.35
N ALA A 827 38.40 6.35 8.88
CA ALA A 827 39.22 5.31 9.49
C ALA A 827 39.14 3.98 8.73
N GLU A 828 38.11 3.80 7.90
CA GLU A 828 37.91 2.58 7.11
C GLU A 828 37.56 2.89 5.66
N VAL A 829 38.36 2.35 4.75
CA VAL A 829 38.14 2.42 3.30
C VAL A 829 38.03 1.00 2.79
N ARG A 830 36.90 0.68 2.17
CA ARG A 830 36.68 -0.60 1.50
C ARG A 830 36.56 -0.35 0.01
N TYR A 831 37.36 -1.06 -0.79
CA TYR A 831 37.24 -1.01 -2.24
C TYR A 831 36.83 -2.37 -2.77
N ALA A 832 35.80 -2.35 -3.59
CA ALA A 832 35.14 -3.51 -4.14
C ALA A 832 35.86 -4.16 -5.31
N GLY A 833 37.14 -3.93 -5.53
CA GLY A 833 37.94 -4.69 -6.48
C GLY A 833 39.11 -5.36 -5.77
N SER A 834 39.92 -6.06 -6.56
CA SER A 834 41.21 -6.56 -6.07
C SER A 834 42.17 -5.40 -5.79
N GLU A 835 43.25 -5.69 -5.08
CA GLU A 835 44.35 -4.74 -4.92
C GLU A 835 44.90 -4.29 -6.28
N GLU A 836 44.98 -5.21 -7.27
CA GLU A 836 45.36 -4.88 -8.65
C GLU A 836 44.34 -3.95 -9.32
N GLY A 837 43.04 -4.21 -9.14
CA GLY A 837 41.97 -3.33 -9.63
C GLY A 837 42.05 -1.94 -9.04
N TRP A 838 42.36 -1.83 -7.74
CA TRP A 838 42.57 -0.54 -7.08
C TRP A 838 43.74 0.26 -7.67
N GLN A 839 44.83 -0.42 -8.06
CA GLN A 839 45.95 0.24 -8.74
C GLN A 839 45.59 0.76 -10.13
N THR A 840 44.48 0.29 -10.71
CA THR A 840 43.95 0.82 -11.99
C THR A 840 43.01 2.01 -11.81
N VAL A 841 42.46 2.21 -10.60
CA VAL A 841 41.66 3.40 -10.29
C VAL A 841 42.56 4.62 -10.32
N PHE A 842 42.19 5.59 -11.16
CA PHE A 842 42.88 6.86 -11.16
C PHE A 842 42.52 7.63 -9.89
N ILE A 843 43.50 7.94 -9.05
CA ILE A 843 43.32 8.77 -7.86
C ILE A 843 43.99 10.12 -8.12
N GLY A 844 43.19 11.17 -8.19
CA GLY A 844 43.65 12.56 -8.31
C GLY A 844 44.50 13.01 -7.11
N SER A 845 45.13 14.17 -7.22
CA SER A 845 45.94 14.73 -6.13
C SER A 845 45.10 14.99 -4.87
N ASP A 846 45.77 15.19 -3.73
CA ASP A 846 45.14 15.66 -2.48
C ASP A 846 44.13 14.70 -1.81
N ASN A 847 44.16 13.41 -2.18
CA ASN A 847 43.39 12.33 -1.57
C ASN A 847 44.14 11.57 -0.45
N GLU A 848 44.96 12.26 0.35
CA GLU A 848 45.74 11.62 1.41
C GLU A 848 44.87 10.90 2.45
N CYS A 849 43.66 11.42 2.75
CA CYS A 849 42.75 10.78 3.71
C CYS A 849 42.23 9.43 3.21
N LEU A 850 42.09 9.27 1.90
CA LEU A 850 41.71 7.99 1.29
C LEU A 850 42.89 7.02 1.29
N THR A 851 44.07 7.49 0.87
CA THR A 851 45.25 6.64 0.62
C THR A 851 46.07 6.30 1.87
N LYS A 852 45.97 7.09 2.96
CA LYS A 852 46.66 6.82 4.24
C LYS A 852 46.01 5.69 5.04
N ASN A 853 44.73 5.42 4.81
CA ASN A 853 44.00 4.37 5.50
C ASN A 853 44.33 3.02 4.88
N LYS A 854 44.36 1.95 5.69
CA LYS A 854 44.50 0.60 5.14
C LYS A 854 43.26 0.29 4.31
N ILE A 855 43.43 0.23 3.00
CA ILE A 855 42.36 -0.14 2.08
C ILE A 855 42.14 -1.64 2.22
N ARG A 856 40.90 -2.01 2.50
CA ARG A 856 40.47 -3.40 2.44
C ARG A 856 40.03 -3.67 1.01
N TYR A 857 40.81 -4.50 0.33
CA TYR A 857 40.53 -5.00 -1.01
C TYR A 857 39.68 -6.25 -0.93
N GLY A 858 38.82 -6.44 -1.92
CA GLY A 858 37.82 -7.50 -1.91
C GLY A 858 36.47 -6.92 -2.27
N VAL A 859 35.80 -7.55 -3.24
CA VAL A 859 34.57 -7.01 -3.83
C VAL A 859 33.50 -6.74 -2.80
N LEU A 860 33.02 -5.49 -2.79
CA LEU A 860 31.77 -5.00 -2.20
C LEU A 860 31.10 -4.03 -3.20
N PRO A 861 30.41 -4.49 -4.26
CA PRO A 861 29.84 -5.84 -4.41
C PRO A 861 29.86 -6.38 -5.87
N HIS A 862 29.44 -7.62 -5.96
CA HIS A 862 28.96 -8.34 -7.14
C HIS A 862 29.82 -9.24 -8.07
N HIS A 863 31.16 -9.37 -7.97
CA HIS A 863 31.94 -10.19 -8.93
C HIS A 863 33.14 -11.05 -8.40
N MET A 864 33.37 -11.24 -7.09
CA MET A 864 34.55 -12.01 -6.62
C MET A 864 34.33 -13.45 -6.18
N CYS A 865 33.10 -13.95 -6.18
CA CYS A 865 32.91 -15.38 -6.02
C CYS A 865 33.01 -16.13 -7.35
N GLY A 866 33.04 -15.44 -8.50
CA GLY A 866 33.12 -15.96 -9.88
C GLY A 866 33.03 -14.82 -10.90
N GLU A 867 33.47 -15.04 -12.16
CA GLU A 867 33.60 -13.98 -13.21
C GLU A 867 32.34 -13.11 -13.36
N ASP A 868 31.15 -13.72 -13.24
CA ASP A 868 29.83 -13.07 -13.30
C ASP A 868 28.99 -13.33 -12.01
N LEU A 869 29.65 -13.51 -10.86
CA LEU A 869 29.00 -13.87 -9.59
C LEU A 869 29.23 -12.87 -8.46
N SER A 870 28.12 -12.53 -7.81
CA SER A 870 28.00 -11.59 -6.71
C SER A 870 27.86 -12.18 -5.34
N TRP A 871 28.17 -11.38 -4.32
CA TRP A 871 27.89 -11.77 -2.95
C TRP A 871 27.51 -10.60 -2.04
N THR A 872 26.71 -10.89 -1.02
CA THR A 872 26.40 -10.01 0.12
C THR A 872 26.51 -10.82 1.42
N LEU A 873 26.91 -10.18 2.51
CA LEU A 873 26.91 -10.78 3.85
C LEU A 873 26.21 -9.82 4.81
N GLU A 874 24.98 -10.17 5.16
CA GLU A 874 24.14 -9.39 6.07
C GLU A 874 23.65 -10.30 7.18
N ASN A 875 23.87 -9.91 8.43
CA ASN A 875 23.41 -10.63 9.63
C ASN A 875 23.77 -12.14 9.67
N GLY A 876 24.96 -12.50 9.16
CA GLY A 876 25.42 -13.89 9.11
C GLY A 876 24.87 -14.72 7.94
N VAL A 877 24.07 -14.12 7.07
CA VAL A 877 23.58 -14.75 5.82
C VAL A 877 24.48 -14.31 4.66
N LEU A 878 25.27 -15.24 4.14
CA LEU A 878 26.10 -15.02 2.96
C LEU A 878 25.31 -15.40 1.70
N THR A 879 24.84 -14.41 0.94
CA THR A 879 24.16 -14.66 -0.33
C THR A 879 25.15 -14.57 -1.49
N ILE A 880 25.17 -15.55 -2.37
CA ILE A 880 25.92 -15.58 -3.64
C ILE A 880 24.90 -15.52 -4.79
N ALA A 881 24.98 -14.58 -5.73
CA ALA A 881 24.01 -14.45 -6.82
C ALA A 881 24.67 -14.14 -8.17
N GLY A 882 24.21 -14.70 -9.29
CA GLY A 882 24.80 -14.47 -10.60
C GLY A 882 24.86 -15.74 -11.43
N THR A 883 25.52 -15.71 -12.59
CA THR A 883 25.60 -16.85 -13.51
C THR A 883 27.03 -17.27 -13.80
N GLY A 884 27.44 -18.50 -13.47
CA GLY A 884 28.79 -18.99 -13.78
C GLY A 884 29.45 -19.79 -12.66
N PRO A 885 30.69 -20.27 -12.86
CA PRO A 885 31.41 -21.04 -11.86
C PRO A 885 31.97 -20.15 -10.74
N MET A 886 32.00 -20.66 -9.51
CA MET A 886 32.76 -19.99 -8.46
C MET A 886 34.27 -20.21 -8.64
N LEU A 887 35.08 -19.24 -8.19
CA LEU A 887 36.54 -19.36 -8.19
C LEU A 887 37.02 -20.40 -7.17
N ASP A 888 38.05 -21.16 -7.54
CA ASP A 888 38.79 -22.04 -6.61
C ASP A 888 39.74 -21.23 -5.73
N TRP A 889 39.79 -21.58 -4.44
CA TRP A 889 40.66 -20.94 -3.46
C TRP A 889 41.68 -21.93 -2.89
N THR A 890 42.84 -21.41 -2.47
CA THR A 890 43.88 -22.19 -1.78
C THR A 890 43.68 -22.25 -0.28
N ASP A 891 43.01 -21.25 0.31
CA ASP A 891 42.64 -21.16 1.73
C ASP A 891 41.28 -20.43 1.88
N ALA A 892 40.48 -20.79 2.88
CA ALA A 892 39.19 -20.16 3.15
C ALA A 892 39.33 -18.70 3.59
N ALA A 893 40.44 -18.36 4.26
CA ALA A 893 40.76 -17.00 4.65
C ALA A 893 41.02 -16.07 3.44
N GLU A 894 41.24 -16.63 2.25
CA GLU A 894 41.45 -15.86 1.00
C GLU A 894 40.15 -15.53 0.28
N THR A 895 39.02 -16.08 0.74
CA THR A 895 37.70 -15.76 0.17
C THR A 895 37.25 -14.34 0.51
N PRO A 896 36.32 -13.74 -0.26
CA PRO A 896 35.81 -12.39 0.04
C PRO A 896 35.19 -12.25 1.43
N TRP A 897 34.72 -13.35 2.01
CA TRP A 897 34.15 -13.44 3.36
C TRP A 897 35.09 -14.12 4.38
N GLY A 898 36.38 -14.30 4.05
CA GLY A 898 37.37 -15.00 4.86
C GLY A 898 37.55 -14.45 6.28
N ASP A 899 37.40 -13.14 6.45
CA ASP A 899 37.46 -12.48 7.77
C ASP A 899 36.20 -12.74 8.64
N SER A 900 35.08 -13.16 8.03
CA SER A 900 33.76 -13.33 8.67
C SER A 900 33.30 -14.80 8.70
N LEU A 901 34.18 -15.78 8.45
CA LEU A 901 33.84 -17.22 8.45
C LEU A 901 33.16 -17.70 9.75
N ALA A 902 33.48 -17.08 10.88
CA ALA A 902 32.89 -17.42 12.18
C ALA A 902 31.47 -16.83 12.38
N GLU A 903 31.09 -15.82 11.59
CA GLU A 903 29.83 -15.09 11.68
C GLU A 903 28.78 -15.64 10.70
N ILE A 904 29.22 -16.37 9.67
CA ILE A 904 28.33 -16.98 8.68
C ILE A 904 27.56 -18.15 9.29
N CYS A 905 26.25 -17.98 9.42
CA CYS A 905 25.31 -18.98 9.90
C CYS A 905 24.39 -19.54 8.80
N GLU A 906 24.26 -18.84 7.69
CA GLU A 906 23.50 -19.30 6.52
C GLU A 906 24.22 -18.89 5.22
N ILE A 907 24.12 -19.73 4.19
CA ILE A 907 24.61 -19.38 2.85
C ILE A 907 23.49 -19.58 1.83
N VAL A 908 23.23 -18.59 0.98
CA VAL A 908 22.23 -18.68 -0.09
C VAL A 908 22.93 -18.62 -1.43
N ILE A 909 23.02 -19.73 -2.16
CA ILE A 909 23.55 -19.75 -3.53
C ILE A 909 22.39 -19.54 -4.49
N GLY A 910 22.47 -18.51 -5.34
CA GLY A 910 21.41 -18.10 -6.25
C GLY A 910 21.51 -18.77 -7.61
N ASP A 911 20.36 -18.90 -8.29
CA ASP A 911 20.29 -19.50 -9.62
C ASP A 911 21.23 -18.88 -10.64
N GLY A 912 21.92 -19.76 -11.36
CA GLY A 912 22.92 -19.43 -12.35
C GLY A 912 24.32 -19.85 -11.92
N VAL A 913 24.58 -19.98 -10.61
CA VAL A 913 25.86 -20.49 -10.09
C VAL A 913 26.01 -21.96 -10.48
N THR A 914 27.10 -22.31 -11.16
CA THR A 914 27.33 -23.65 -11.72
C THR A 914 28.30 -24.50 -10.92
N THR A 915 29.25 -23.89 -10.20
CA THR A 915 30.20 -24.64 -9.35
C THR A 915 30.46 -23.88 -8.05
N ILE A 916 30.71 -24.61 -6.96
CA ILE A 916 31.30 -24.06 -5.73
C ILE A 916 32.78 -24.35 -5.78
N GLY A 917 33.62 -23.33 -5.66
CA GLY A 917 35.06 -23.49 -5.78
C GLY A 917 35.72 -24.20 -4.59
N ALA A 918 36.92 -24.72 -4.81
CA ALA A 918 37.75 -25.33 -3.77
C ALA A 918 37.92 -24.36 -2.58
N HIS A 919 37.82 -24.90 -1.36
CA HIS A 919 37.96 -24.15 -0.09
C HIS A 919 37.05 -22.92 0.10
N ALA A 920 36.03 -22.70 -0.75
CA ALA A 920 35.21 -21.48 -0.74
C ALA A 920 34.48 -21.20 0.59
N PHE A 921 34.09 -22.24 1.34
CA PHE A 921 33.40 -22.11 2.62
C PHE A 921 34.08 -22.91 3.72
N ALA A 922 35.36 -23.23 3.55
CA ALA A 922 36.08 -23.99 4.57
C ALA A 922 36.13 -23.21 5.89
N ASP A 923 36.04 -23.93 7.01
CA ASP A 923 36.02 -23.40 8.37
C ASP A 923 34.88 -22.40 8.69
N CYS A 924 33.80 -22.39 7.90
CA CYS A 924 32.51 -21.77 8.28
C CYS A 924 31.85 -22.56 9.42
N THR A 925 32.43 -22.47 10.63
CA THR A 925 32.03 -23.26 11.81
C THR A 925 30.65 -22.92 12.35
N GLY A 926 30.16 -21.70 12.07
CA GLY A 926 28.83 -21.22 12.45
C GLY A 926 27.71 -21.62 11.49
N LEU A 927 28.04 -22.11 10.29
CA LEU A 927 27.07 -22.40 9.23
C LEU A 927 26.08 -23.48 9.66
N GLN A 928 24.78 -23.18 9.63
CA GLN A 928 23.70 -24.08 10.04
C GLN A 928 22.84 -24.54 8.87
N GLN A 929 22.57 -23.65 7.91
CA GLN A 929 21.74 -23.96 6.77
C GLN A 929 22.25 -23.32 5.48
N MET A 930 21.84 -23.86 4.34
CA MET A 930 22.21 -23.31 3.05
C MET A 930 21.11 -23.52 1.99
N THR A 931 20.96 -22.58 1.07
CA THR A 931 20.15 -22.73 -0.15
C THR A 931 21.05 -22.96 -1.35
N VAL A 932 20.71 -23.92 -2.23
CA VAL A 932 21.53 -24.35 -3.36
C VAL A 932 20.68 -24.45 -4.64
N PRO A 933 21.10 -23.85 -5.76
CA PRO A 933 20.28 -23.80 -6.96
C PRO A 933 20.41 -25.07 -7.79
N VAL A 934 19.39 -25.39 -8.60
CA VAL A 934 19.42 -26.51 -9.55
C VAL A 934 20.56 -26.39 -10.58
N SER A 935 21.07 -25.17 -10.82
CA SER A 935 22.18 -24.91 -11.74
C SER A 935 23.53 -25.42 -11.26
N LEU A 936 23.67 -25.76 -9.96
CA LEU A 936 24.93 -26.23 -9.40
C LEU A 936 25.26 -27.65 -9.88
N VAL A 937 26.41 -27.82 -10.54
CA VAL A 937 26.87 -29.10 -11.10
C VAL A 937 28.07 -29.71 -10.37
N SER A 938 28.89 -28.92 -9.68
CA SER A 938 30.02 -29.47 -8.90
C SER A 938 30.41 -28.64 -7.68
N VAL A 939 31.07 -29.31 -6.73
CA VAL A 939 31.65 -28.75 -5.50
C VAL A 939 33.13 -29.11 -5.42
N GLY A 940 33.99 -28.10 -5.39
CA GLY A 940 35.43 -28.19 -5.38
C GLY A 940 36.01 -28.83 -4.11
N SER A 941 37.30 -29.19 -4.17
CA SER A 941 37.98 -29.89 -3.08
C SER A 941 37.92 -29.08 -1.80
N GLY A 942 37.49 -29.70 -0.70
CA GLY A 942 37.47 -29.09 0.63
C GLY A 942 36.60 -27.84 0.79
N ALA A 943 35.67 -27.55 -0.15
CA ALA A 943 34.80 -26.38 -0.11
C ALA A 943 34.04 -26.21 1.21
N PHE A 944 33.68 -27.31 1.88
CA PHE A 944 32.97 -27.35 3.17
C PHE A 944 33.77 -28.06 4.27
N TRP A 945 35.09 -28.06 4.15
CA TRP A 945 35.95 -28.63 5.18
C TRP A 945 35.80 -27.83 6.48
N GLY A 946 35.55 -28.46 7.62
CA GLY A 946 35.41 -27.76 8.91
C GLY A 946 34.01 -27.21 9.24
N CYS A 947 33.03 -27.26 8.32
CA CYS A 947 31.66 -26.77 8.54
C CYS A 947 30.79 -27.71 9.38
N HIS A 948 31.18 -27.95 10.63
CA HIS A 948 30.53 -28.94 11.50
C HIS A 948 29.11 -28.57 11.96
N GLY A 949 28.67 -27.32 11.77
CA GLY A 949 27.33 -26.85 12.12
C GLY A 949 26.25 -27.12 11.07
N LEU A 950 26.64 -27.46 9.83
CA LEU A 950 25.73 -27.48 8.68
C LEU A 950 24.72 -28.62 8.83
N ALA A 951 23.47 -28.25 9.12
CA ALA A 951 22.38 -29.17 9.46
C ALA A 951 21.37 -29.35 8.32
N ARG A 952 21.17 -28.32 7.49
CA ARG A 952 20.13 -28.30 6.45
C ARG A 952 20.64 -27.70 5.13
N VAL A 953 20.24 -28.29 4.01
CA VAL A 953 20.34 -27.66 2.68
C VAL A 953 18.95 -27.65 2.03
N ASP A 954 18.53 -26.50 1.53
CA ASP A 954 17.37 -26.36 0.65
C ASP A 954 17.88 -26.27 -0.79
N TYR A 955 17.66 -27.32 -1.57
CA TYR A 955 18.10 -27.42 -2.96
C TYR A 955 16.94 -27.14 -3.91
N ASP A 956 17.09 -26.16 -4.80
CA ASP A 956 16.04 -25.74 -5.74
C ASP A 956 15.81 -26.76 -6.88
N GLY A 957 16.61 -27.84 -6.93
CA GLY A 957 16.41 -28.98 -7.83
C GLY A 957 15.78 -30.19 -7.13
N TYR A 958 15.63 -31.31 -7.84
CA TYR A 958 15.10 -32.55 -7.26
C TYR A 958 16.20 -33.50 -6.78
N ARG A 959 15.85 -34.44 -5.90
CA ARG A 959 16.80 -35.32 -5.20
C ARG A 959 17.78 -36.06 -6.11
N ALA A 960 17.37 -36.48 -7.30
CA ALA A 960 18.27 -37.19 -8.21
C ALA A 960 19.28 -36.28 -8.92
N LEU A 961 19.00 -34.97 -9.10
CA LEU A 961 19.99 -33.99 -9.56
C LEU A 961 20.96 -33.63 -8.45
N TRP A 962 20.46 -33.49 -7.21
CA TRP A 962 21.31 -33.34 -6.04
C TRP A 962 22.36 -34.45 -5.94
N GLU A 963 21.93 -35.70 -6.16
CA GLU A 963 22.81 -36.88 -6.15
C GLU A 963 23.76 -36.95 -7.37
N GLN A 964 23.56 -36.12 -8.39
CA GLN A 964 24.43 -35.99 -9.56
C GLN A 964 25.49 -34.89 -9.43
N ILE A 965 25.41 -34.01 -8.42
CA ILE A 965 26.42 -32.97 -8.18
C ILE A 965 27.76 -33.64 -7.90
N GLU A 966 28.78 -33.31 -8.71
CA GLU A 966 30.12 -33.86 -8.53
C GLU A 966 30.79 -33.22 -7.31
N VAL A 967 30.92 -33.98 -6.22
CA VAL A 967 31.51 -33.48 -4.96
C VAL A 967 32.91 -34.05 -4.77
N ALA A 968 33.92 -33.19 -4.95
CA ALA A 968 35.32 -33.51 -4.74
C ALA A 968 35.64 -33.87 -3.27
N ASP A 969 36.83 -34.43 -3.06
CA ASP A 969 37.28 -34.87 -1.74
C ASP A 969 37.33 -33.73 -0.72
N GLY A 970 37.15 -34.05 0.57
CA GLY A 970 37.19 -33.06 1.66
C GLY A 970 35.83 -32.46 2.07
N ASN A 971 34.74 -32.79 1.38
CA ASN A 971 33.38 -32.29 1.67
C ASN A 971 32.50 -33.29 2.47
N GLY A 972 33.02 -33.81 3.58
CA GLY A 972 32.35 -34.88 4.34
C GLY A 972 30.99 -34.48 4.93
N TYR A 973 30.84 -33.23 5.37
CA TYR A 973 29.61 -32.71 5.99
C TYR A 973 28.53 -32.41 4.96
N TRP A 974 28.90 -31.90 3.77
CA TRP A 974 28.00 -31.76 2.62
C TRP A 974 27.28 -33.07 2.27
N LYS A 975 28.00 -34.21 2.33
CA LYS A 975 27.45 -35.53 2.00
C LYS A 975 26.47 -36.07 3.06
N GLN A 976 26.40 -35.46 4.24
CA GLN A 976 25.60 -35.94 5.38
C GLN A 976 24.46 -34.99 5.78
N VAL A 977 24.37 -33.83 5.13
CA VAL A 977 23.38 -32.80 5.45
C VAL A 977 21.96 -33.23 5.06
N ASN A 978 20.94 -32.75 5.78
CA ASN A 978 19.54 -32.98 5.44
C ASN A 978 19.13 -32.06 4.28
N VAL A 979 18.75 -32.64 3.13
CA VAL A 979 18.50 -31.90 1.88
C VAL A 979 17.02 -31.91 1.54
N ARG A 980 16.42 -30.73 1.39
CA ARG A 980 15.07 -30.52 0.82
C ARG A 980 15.21 -30.23 -0.67
N CYS A 981 14.37 -30.84 -1.52
CA CYS A 981 14.49 -30.77 -2.98
C CYS A 981 13.09 -30.66 -3.61
N GLU A 982 12.80 -29.62 -4.40
CA GLU A 982 11.43 -29.31 -4.85
C GLU A 982 11.23 -29.58 -6.35
N ARG A 983 10.16 -30.32 -6.68
CA ARG A 983 9.78 -30.69 -8.04
C ARG A 983 8.27 -30.46 -8.19
N CYS A 984 7.83 -29.96 -9.36
CA CYS A 984 6.40 -29.84 -9.71
C CYS A 984 6.05 -30.56 -11.03
N GLY A 985 6.92 -31.44 -11.54
CA GLY A 985 6.57 -32.36 -12.61
C GLY A 985 7.77 -32.97 -13.36
N GLU A 986 7.48 -33.81 -14.36
CA GLU A 986 8.52 -34.46 -15.16
C GLU A 986 9.15 -33.46 -16.16
N ASN A 987 10.33 -32.94 -15.80
CA ASN A 987 11.05 -31.85 -16.50
C ASN A 987 10.41 -30.46 -16.34
N LEU A 988 9.62 -30.26 -15.27
CA LEU A 988 9.10 -28.96 -14.83
C LEU A 988 9.66 -28.61 -13.44
N TYR A 989 10.17 -27.40 -13.29
CA TYR A 989 10.86 -26.91 -12.10
C TYR A 989 10.19 -25.64 -11.60
N TRP A 990 10.12 -25.45 -10.28
CA TRP A 990 9.62 -24.23 -9.67
C TRP A 990 10.59 -23.71 -8.63
N ARG A 991 10.67 -22.39 -8.53
CA ARG A 991 11.36 -21.68 -7.44
C ARG A 991 10.64 -20.39 -7.11
N VAL A 992 10.87 -19.86 -5.92
CA VAL A 992 10.38 -18.54 -5.52
C VAL A 992 11.58 -17.66 -5.12
N LYS A 993 11.72 -16.49 -5.75
CA LYS A 993 12.73 -15.49 -5.36
C LYS A 993 12.11 -14.08 -5.43
N ASN A 994 12.34 -13.27 -4.39
CA ASN A 994 11.77 -11.91 -4.25
C ASN A 994 10.25 -11.86 -4.51
N GLY A 995 9.51 -12.84 -3.98
CA GLY A 995 8.06 -12.94 -4.15
C GLY A 995 7.57 -13.40 -5.53
N VAL A 996 8.48 -13.74 -6.45
CA VAL A 996 8.12 -14.21 -7.80
C VAL A 996 8.34 -15.72 -7.91
N LEU A 997 7.24 -16.46 -8.08
CA LEU A 997 7.24 -17.88 -8.47
C LEU A 997 7.60 -18.01 -9.94
N THR A 998 8.79 -18.52 -10.23
CA THR A 998 9.22 -18.81 -11.60
C THR A 998 9.13 -20.31 -11.83
N ILE A 999 8.27 -20.71 -12.78
CA ILE A 999 8.18 -22.08 -13.26
C ILE A 999 8.87 -22.17 -14.61
N SER A 1000 9.86 -23.04 -14.74
CA SER A 1000 10.70 -23.16 -15.94
C SER A 1000 10.92 -24.62 -16.33
N GLY A 1001 11.18 -24.85 -17.62
CA GLY A 1001 11.30 -26.19 -18.20
C GLY A 1001 10.25 -26.45 -19.29
N THR A 1002 10.29 -27.66 -19.86
CA THR A 1002 9.47 -28.06 -21.02
C THR A 1002 8.56 -29.25 -20.74
N GLY A 1003 8.49 -29.69 -19.48
CA GLY A 1003 7.64 -30.78 -19.00
C GLY A 1003 6.16 -30.44 -18.90
N ALA A 1004 5.37 -31.37 -18.39
CA ALA A 1004 4.02 -31.09 -17.87
C ALA A 1004 4.10 -31.06 -16.34
N MET A 1005 3.35 -30.14 -15.72
CA MET A 1005 3.19 -30.12 -14.27
C MET A 1005 2.47 -31.42 -13.85
N GLU A 1006 3.03 -32.20 -12.91
CA GLU A 1006 2.26 -33.35 -12.39
C GLU A 1006 1.15 -32.81 -11.48
N ASP A 1007 0.08 -33.58 -11.30
CA ASP A 1007 -0.96 -33.28 -10.33
C ASP A 1007 -0.39 -33.54 -8.92
N TYR A 1008 0.13 -32.50 -8.26
CA TYR A 1008 0.64 -32.54 -6.89
C TYR A 1008 -0.47 -32.39 -5.85
#